data_AF-I4LUU8-F1
#
_entry.id   AF-I4LUU8-F1
#
_cell.length_a   1.000
_cell.length_b   1.000
_cell.length_c   1.000
_cell.angle_alpha   90.00
_cell.angle_beta   90.00
_cell.angle_gamma   90.00
#
_symmetry.space_group_name_H-M   'P 1'
#
loop_
_entity.id
_entity.type
_entity.pdbx_description
1 polymer ?
#
loop_
_entity_poly.entity_id
_entity_poly.type
_entity_poly.pdbx_seq_one_letter_code
_entity_poly.pdbx_strand_id
1 'polypeptide(L)'
;MKKNMKHRVLAVLSAVLCVLAMTLSVSVLPGLAYAKITKNPLFAAVLAAAAENDKSKDAGKDAGKAGKEGKEKTNAEGIGAANGEAGKGETNRESTVGNKGTVKNPNGVSVDNGNAGKDAGDEKKQSNVPANVPEHKSNKENDKQVDKNKDAKEKAKEKAEEKAKAEEKAKKEKEKAKKKKAKKTKGQDRDAGTLEELTLEKVKALPACVGYRGSGFLSNAIIFRPDSGSGNACAISADGLPANFDSIRGAISKLNNDKNSSINFLGAKVYAYGSLSKNGVGLFSGKNIHYIDSTERFNVSNVTDMSYLFKDSSLTDFSFLSSWNVSKVTNMSNMFEGCAGLSDISSLSGWNVGSVTNMKSMFSAIIADEDKRESFDLAGYAGLMNITSLEPLKDWNVSNVTNMDSMFEGCGSLEDFTGLENWKTKKVESMNSMFRYCMNIGKNLNAFQKWDVSKVTGMRAMFAVTQIQNTVGIEDWNVSNVTAMDDMFANCFKLNNIKELANWAKSKSSTNRLTSTFRMFYGCNNISSIEPLKDWNVGNVKNMHDMFNGCSGLTSLSYIKDWNVGNVTKMDGMFKGCKGLNSISDLENWKVDNVTDMHDMFNGCSGLSNLSGLEKWNVNKVTDMNSMFSGCADSDSDTKTGLTNISALSNWAAKVGNVTNMYGMFSGCEFLNSISDL
;
A
#
# COMPACT_ATOMS: atom_id res chain seq x y z
N MET A 1 -62.15 22.81 6.04
CA MET A 1 -61.56 21.45 6.03
C MET A 1 -60.60 21.18 4.86
N LYS A 2 -60.89 21.49 3.59
CA LYS A 2 -60.01 21.14 2.43
C LYS A 2 -58.56 21.67 2.48
N LYS A 3 -58.26 22.77 3.19
CA LYS A 3 -56.90 23.38 3.25
C LYS A 3 -55.91 22.59 4.14
N ASN A 4 -56.35 22.06 5.29
CA ASN A 4 -55.49 21.28 6.20
C ASN A 4 -55.16 19.88 5.65
N MET A 5 -56.02 19.34 4.79
CA MET A 5 -55.78 18.04 4.13
C MET A 5 -54.60 18.12 3.16
N LYS A 6 -54.48 19.21 2.38
CA LYS A 6 -53.36 19.44 1.46
C LYS A 6 -52.00 19.53 2.18
N HIS A 7 -51.92 20.19 3.34
CA HIS A 7 -50.65 20.25 4.10
C HIS A 7 -50.24 18.90 4.70
N ARG A 8 -51.19 18.09 5.19
CA ARG A 8 -50.88 16.73 5.67
C ARG A 8 -50.42 15.81 4.53
N VAL A 9 -51.05 15.90 3.36
CA VAL A 9 -50.63 15.14 2.17
C VAL A 9 -49.24 15.57 1.69
N LEU A 10 -48.93 16.88 1.65
CA LEU A 10 -47.59 17.37 1.31
C LEU A 10 -46.51 16.93 2.32
N ALA A 11 -46.83 16.94 3.62
CA ALA A 11 -45.89 16.50 4.65
C ALA A 11 -45.57 14.99 4.54
N VAL A 12 -46.58 14.16 4.26
CA VAL A 12 -46.39 12.72 4.02
C VAL A 12 -45.62 12.47 2.72
N LEU A 13 -45.94 13.17 1.63
CA LEU A 13 -45.18 13.07 0.38
C LEU A 13 -43.71 13.50 0.57
N SER A 14 -43.45 14.57 1.30
CA SER A 14 -42.09 15.02 1.63
C SER A 14 -41.33 13.98 2.46
N ALA A 15 -41.96 13.38 3.48
CA ALA A 15 -41.36 12.31 4.27
C ALA A 15 -41.09 11.05 3.42
N VAL A 16 -42.01 10.65 2.55
CA VAL A 16 -41.85 9.51 1.63
C VAL A 16 -40.74 9.78 0.59
N LEU A 17 -40.62 11.00 0.06
CA LEU A 17 -39.50 11.41 -0.81
C LEU A 17 -38.17 11.43 -0.05
N CYS A 18 -38.15 11.83 1.22
CA CYS A 18 -36.94 11.77 2.06
C CYS A 18 -36.51 10.31 2.31
N VAL A 19 -37.45 9.41 2.61
CA VAL A 19 -37.18 7.98 2.78
C VAL A 19 -36.76 7.32 1.46
N LEU A 20 -37.36 7.68 0.33
CA LEU A 20 -36.93 7.23 -1.00
C LEU A 20 -35.54 7.74 -1.37
N ALA A 21 -35.21 8.99 -1.03
CA ALA A 21 -33.86 9.52 -1.21
C ALA A 21 -32.83 8.79 -0.32
N MET A 22 -33.21 8.42 0.91
CA MET A 22 -32.37 7.66 1.84
C MET A 22 -32.20 6.18 1.43
N THR A 23 -33.19 5.54 0.81
CA THR A 23 -33.04 4.17 0.29
C THR A 23 -32.29 4.12 -1.04
N LEU A 24 -32.48 5.12 -1.91
CA LEU A 24 -31.68 5.31 -3.13
C LEU A 24 -30.21 5.63 -2.80
N SER A 25 -29.91 6.39 -1.74
CA SER A 25 -28.53 6.66 -1.32
C SER A 25 -27.81 5.45 -0.75
N VAL A 26 -28.51 4.47 -0.16
CA VAL A 26 -27.86 3.29 0.46
C VAL A 26 -27.63 2.13 -0.53
N SER A 27 -28.44 2.03 -1.59
CA SER A 27 -28.37 0.92 -2.56
C SER A 27 -27.85 1.29 -3.95
N VAL A 28 -27.86 2.57 -4.33
CA VAL A 28 -27.45 3.02 -5.69
C VAL A 28 -26.12 3.77 -5.69
N LEU A 29 -25.72 4.41 -4.58
CA LEU A 29 -24.44 5.12 -4.52
C LEU A 29 -23.19 4.22 -4.70
N PRO A 30 -23.13 2.96 -4.21
CA PRO A 30 -22.00 2.07 -4.52
C PRO A 30 -21.92 1.73 -6.02
N GLY A 31 -23.07 1.44 -6.65
CA GLY A 31 -23.16 1.18 -8.09
C GLY A 31 -22.86 2.43 -8.94
N LEU A 32 -23.21 3.62 -8.45
CA LEU A 32 -22.83 4.89 -9.08
C LEU A 32 -21.37 5.25 -8.85
N ALA A 33 -20.75 4.89 -7.72
CA ALA A 33 -19.31 5.00 -7.54
C ALA A 33 -18.58 4.11 -8.55
N TYR A 34 -19.00 2.85 -8.69
CA TYR A 34 -18.51 1.91 -9.70
C TYR A 34 -18.67 2.46 -11.14
N ALA A 35 -19.86 2.98 -11.47
CA ALA A 35 -20.14 3.57 -12.78
C ALA A 35 -19.48 4.95 -13.03
N LYS A 36 -19.01 5.64 -11.98
CA LYS A 36 -18.28 6.91 -12.08
C LYS A 36 -16.76 6.69 -12.13
N ILE A 37 -16.28 5.57 -11.61
CA ILE A 37 -14.93 5.05 -11.83
C ILE A 37 -14.77 4.64 -13.31
N THR A 38 -15.68 3.83 -13.86
CA THR A 38 -15.60 3.39 -15.27
C THR A 38 -15.92 4.48 -16.30
N LYS A 39 -16.60 5.57 -15.91
CA LYS A 39 -16.82 6.77 -16.74
C LYS A 39 -15.77 7.87 -16.55
N ASN A 40 -14.74 7.64 -15.73
CA ASN A 40 -13.60 8.55 -15.69
C ASN A 40 -12.83 8.41 -17.03
N PRO A 41 -12.64 9.48 -17.82
CA PRO A 41 -11.91 9.38 -19.09
C PRO A 41 -10.47 8.88 -18.90
N LEU A 42 -9.85 9.10 -17.74
CA LEU A 42 -8.57 8.47 -17.39
C LEU A 42 -8.68 6.94 -17.25
N PHE A 43 -9.79 6.40 -16.73
CA PHE A 43 -9.98 4.95 -16.55
C PHE A 43 -10.34 4.27 -17.88
N ALA A 44 -11.10 4.96 -18.74
CA ALA A 44 -11.32 4.53 -20.12
C ALA A 44 -10.01 4.57 -20.94
N ALA A 45 -9.15 5.58 -20.73
CA ALA A 45 -7.82 5.65 -21.33
C ALA A 45 -6.88 4.56 -20.79
N VAL A 46 -6.98 4.16 -19.51
CA VAL A 46 -6.23 3.02 -18.94
C VAL A 46 -6.67 1.70 -19.58
N LEU A 47 -7.97 1.47 -19.76
CA LEU A 47 -8.49 0.32 -20.51
C LEU A 47 -8.09 0.35 -21.99
N ALA A 48 -8.05 1.52 -22.63
CA ALA A 48 -7.59 1.67 -24.01
C ALA A 48 -6.09 1.39 -24.15
N ALA A 49 -5.24 1.96 -23.29
CA ALA A 49 -3.79 1.75 -23.31
C ALA A 49 -3.41 0.29 -22.98
N ALA A 50 -4.14 -0.37 -22.06
CA ALA A 50 -3.99 -1.80 -21.82
C ALA A 50 -4.39 -2.63 -23.05
N ALA A 51 -5.50 -2.29 -23.72
CA ALA A 51 -5.97 -2.98 -24.91
C ALA A 51 -5.13 -2.71 -26.18
N GLU A 52 -4.45 -1.56 -26.28
CA GLU A 52 -3.50 -1.27 -27.36
C GLU A 52 -2.22 -2.09 -27.23
N ASN A 53 -1.74 -2.31 -26.00
CA ASN A 53 -0.60 -3.21 -25.74
C ASN A 53 -0.88 -4.66 -26.14
N ASP A 54 -2.08 -5.21 -25.89
CA ASP A 54 -2.39 -6.59 -26.30
C ASP A 54 -2.67 -6.75 -27.81
N LYS A 55 -3.20 -5.73 -28.49
CA LYS A 55 -3.39 -5.78 -29.96
C LYS A 55 -2.08 -5.94 -30.74
N SER A 56 -0.94 -5.55 -30.16
CA SER A 56 0.38 -5.77 -30.76
C SER A 56 0.76 -7.26 -30.89
N LYS A 57 0.13 -8.17 -30.13
CA LYS A 57 0.43 -9.61 -30.13
C LYS A 57 -0.30 -10.39 -31.24
N ASP A 58 -1.46 -9.94 -31.68
CA ASP A 58 -2.31 -10.66 -32.64
C ASP A 58 -2.15 -10.21 -34.10
N ALA A 59 -1.53 -9.07 -34.37
CA ALA A 59 -1.30 -8.57 -35.74
C ALA A 59 -0.28 -9.40 -36.56
N GLY A 60 0.39 -10.38 -35.95
CA GLY A 60 1.44 -11.19 -36.58
C GLY A 60 1.00 -12.57 -37.12
N LYS A 61 -0.29 -12.93 -37.05
CA LYS A 61 -0.77 -14.29 -37.39
C LYS A 61 -1.89 -14.31 -38.43
N ASP A 62 -1.59 -13.87 -39.66
CA ASP A 62 -2.40 -14.28 -40.81
C ASP A 62 -1.59 -14.48 -42.10
N ALA A 63 -0.65 -15.44 -42.04
CA ALA A 63 -0.04 -16.05 -43.21
C ALA A 63 0.35 -17.52 -42.91
N GLY A 64 -0.42 -18.48 -43.43
CA GLY A 64 -0.01 -19.91 -43.45
C GLY A 64 -0.96 -20.91 -42.78
N LYS A 65 -2.09 -21.23 -43.41
CA LYS A 65 -2.83 -22.47 -43.11
C LYS A 65 -2.12 -23.68 -43.72
N ALA A 66 -1.57 -24.57 -42.90
CA ALA A 66 -1.45 -26.01 -43.22
C ALA A 66 -1.12 -26.89 -42.00
N GLY A 67 -1.89 -27.95 -41.78
CA GLY A 67 -1.32 -29.25 -41.38
C GLY A 67 -1.21 -29.64 -39.89
N LYS A 68 -2.31 -30.20 -39.35
CA LYS A 68 -2.36 -31.41 -38.50
C LYS A 68 -1.74 -31.49 -37.08
N GLU A 69 -2.67 -31.75 -36.14
CA GLU A 69 -2.65 -32.89 -35.18
C GLU A 69 -1.48 -33.07 -34.21
N GLY A 70 -1.68 -32.56 -32.98
CA GLY A 70 -1.78 -33.43 -31.80
C GLY A 70 -0.51 -33.92 -31.08
N LYS A 71 -0.22 -33.26 -29.94
CA LYS A 71 -0.21 -33.90 -28.60
C LYS A 71 0.13 -32.90 -27.51
N GLU A 72 -0.70 -32.82 -26.48
CA GLU A 72 -0.35 -32.18 -25.22
C GLU A 72 0.81 -32.92 -24.54
N LYS A 73 1.79 -32.16 -24.05
CA LYS A 73 2.63 -32.56 -22.92
C LYS A 73 2.78 -31.36 -21.99
N THR A 74 1.99 -31.36 -20.92
CA THR A 74 2.26 -30.56 -19.74
C THR A 74 3.51 -31.10 -19.06
N ASN A 75 4.47 -30.22 -18.76
CA ASN A 75 5.54 -30.48 -17.80
C ASN A 75 5.71 -29.21 -16.95
N ALA A 76 5.12 -29.23 -15.76
CA ALA A 76 5.41 -28.27 -14.71
C ALA A 76 6.47 -28.88 -13.81
N GLU A 77 7.65 -28.26 -13.70
CA GLU A 77 8.67 -28.65 -12.73
C GLU A 77 8.72 -27.64 -11.59
N GLY A 78 8.14 -28.02 -10.45
CA GLY A 78 8.35 -27.33 -9.19
C GLY A 78 9.65 -27.79 -8.55
N ILE A 79 10.52 -26.85 -8.16
CA ILE A 79 11.78 -27.17 -7.48
C ILE A 79 11.49 -27.37 -5.98
N GLY A 80 11.47 -28.63 -5.56
CA GLY A 80 11.39 -29.02 -4.15
C GLY A 80 12.70 -28.79 -3.40
N ALA A 81 12.60 -28.45 -2.12
CA ALA A 81 13.76 -28.25 -1.25
C ALA A 81 14.25 -29.58 -0.65
N ALA A 82 15.56 -29.83 -0.73
CA ALA A 82 16.30 -30.64 0.23
C ALA A 82 17.81 -30.35 0.12
N ASN A 83 18.44 -30.00 1.24
CA ASN A 83 19.59 -30.73 1.80
C ASN A 83 20.17 -29.95 2.98
N GLY A 84 20.17 -30.59 4.14
CA GLY A 84 21.06 -30.22 5.24
C GLY A 84 21.97 -31.40 5.50
N GLU A 85 23.26 -31.15 5.66
CA GLU A 85 24.18 -32.09 6.30
C GLU A 85 25.23 -31.31 7.08
N ALA A 86 25.62 -31.83 8.24
CA ALA A 86 26.44 -31.12 9.21
C ALA A 86 27.78 -31.83 9.43
N GLY A 87 28.88 -31.09 9.26
CA GLY A 87 30.23 -31.51 9.65
C GLY A 87 30.73 -30.73 10.88
N LYS A 88 31.29 -31.43 11.87
CA LYS A 88 31.82 -30.84 13.12
C LYS A 88 33.35 -30.74 13.10
N GLY A 89 33.89 -29.74 13.83
CA GLY A 89 35.24 -29.75 14.44
C GLY A 89 36.39 -29.53 13.46
N GLU A 90 37.49 -28.84 13.78
CA GLU A 90 38.20 -28.78 15.07
C GLU A 90 39.04 -27.50 15.24
N THR A 91 39.76 -27.41 16.38
CA THR A 91 40.48 -26.24 16.90
C THR A 91 42.02 -26.39 16.84
N ASN A 92 42.74 -25.24 16.82
CA ASN A 92 44.12 -24.94 17.29
C ASN A 92 44.76 -23.91 16.32
N ARG A 93 45.33 -22.74 16.66
CA ARG A 93 46.03 -22.16 17.83
C ARG A 93 47.56 -22.39 17.85
N GLU A 94 48.29 -21.27 17.74
CA GLU A 94 49.73 -21.04 18.09
C GLU A 94 50.83 -21.71 17.22
N SER A 95 52.03 -21.13 16.97
CA SER A 95 52.56 -19.77 17.24
C SER A 95 53.92 -19.45 16.54
N THR A 96 54.22 -18.15 16.32
CA THR A 96 55.56 -17.47 16.25
C THR A 96 56.58 -17.87 15.14
N VAL A 97 57.55 -17.05 14.69
CA VAL A 97 58.25 -15.81 15.16
C VAL A 97 58.47 -14.84 13.95
N GLY A 98 58.61 -13.50 14.02
CA GLY A 98 58.45 -12.54 15.12
C GLY A 98 59.56 -11.47 15.31
N ASN A 99 59.59 -10.36 14.54
CA ASN A 99 60.48 -9.19 14.80
C ASN A 99 59.65 -7.86 14.70
N LYS A 100 59.30 -7.20 15.82
CA LYS A 100 59.97 -6.07 16.51
C LYS A 100 60.12 -4.79 15.67
N GLY A 101 59.73 -3.59 16.16
CA GLY A 101 59.24 -3.28 17.52
C GLY A 101 58.62 -1.88 17.69
N THR A 102 58.36 -1.49 18.95
CA THR A 102 57.56 -0.33 19.40
C THR A 102 58.19 0.34 20.64
N VAL A 103 58.05 1.67 20.81
CA VAL A 103 58.14 2.41 22.11
C VAL A 103 57.25 3.69 22.06
N LYS A 104 56.85 4.22 23.23
CA LYS A 104 55.88 5.33 23.49
C LYS A 104 56.54 6.67 23.93
N ASN A 105 55.77 7.78 23.84
CA ASN A 105 55.64 9.03 24.68
C ASN A 105 56.47 9.23 25.98
N PRO A 106 56.49 10.42 26.68
CA PRO A 106 56.18 11.87 26.35
C PRO A 106 57.10 12.96 27.06
N ASN A 107 56.71 14.26 27.03
CA ASN A 107 56.90 15.38 28.04
C ASN A 107 57.72 16.69 27.72
N GLY A 108 57.24 17.84 28.26
CA GLY A 108 57.96 19.11 28.59
C GLY A 108 57.83 20.29 27.57
N VAL A 109 57.04 21.38 27.70
CA VAL A 109 56.79 22.44 28.73
C VAL A 109 57.72 23.68 28.66
N SER A 110 57.15 24.88 28.41
CA SER A 110 57.62 26.21 28.86
C SER A 110 56.49 27.27 28.71
N VAL A 111 55.75 27.65 29.78
CA VAL A 111 55.84 28.85 30.66
C VAL A 111 55.09 30.12 30.17
N ASP A 112 54.32 30.70 31.11
CA ASP A 112 53.46 31.90 31.05
C ASP A 112 54.13 33.26 30.77
N ASN A 113 53.35 34.23 30.25
CA ASN A 113 53.00 35.47 30.99
C ASN A 113 52.04 36.43 30.23
N GLY A 114 51.24 37.19 30.98
CA GLY A 114 50.74 38.51 30.56
C GLY A 114 49.23 38.66 30.31
N ASN A 115 48.57 39.48 31.13
CA ASN A 115 47.15 39.85 31.03
C ASN A 115 46.99 41.34 30.64
N ALA A 116 45.75 41.77 30.31
CA ALA A 116 45.30 43.07 29.77
C ALA A 116 45.43 43.23 28.24
N GLY A 117 44.55 43.97 27.53
CA GLY A 117 43.33 44.65 27.95
C GLY A 117 43.04 45.91 27.12
N LYS A 118 41.82 46.00 26.56
CA LYS A 118 41.14 47.17 25.94
C LYS A 118 41.53 47.67 24.53
N ASP A 119 40.45 47.88 23.77
CA ASP A 119 40.05 49.04 22.94
C ASP A 119 40.88 49.55 21.73
N ALA A 120 40.17 49.55 20.58
CA ALA A 120 40.10 50.57 19.52
C ALA A 120 41.31 50.85 18.59
N GLY A 121 40.99 51.13 17.31
CA GLY A 121 41.93 51.79 16.38
C GLY A 121 41.83 51.36 14.92
N ASP A 122 41.13 52.17 14.12
CA ASP A 122 40.95 52.11 12.66
C ASP A 122 42.22 51.94 11.78
N GLU A 123 42.09 51.46 10.53
CA GLU A 123 41.97 52.35 9.35
C GLU A 123 41.98 51.66 7.95
N LYS A 124 41.03 52.10 7.10
CA LYS A 124 41.11 52.39 5.63
C LYS A 124 41.59 51.30 4.64
N LYS A 125 40.96 51.15 3.46
CA LYS A 125 40.98 52.16 2.37
C LYS A 125 39.95 51.94 1.24
N GLN A 126 39.42 53.07 0.74
CA GLN A 126 39.12 53.44 -0.68
C GLN A 126 38.06 52.63 -1.48
N SER A 127 37.24 53.22 -2.37
CA SER A 127 37.06 54.64 -2.75
C SER A 127 35.82 54.91 -3.64
N ASN A 128 35.40 56.19 -3.66
CA ASN A 128 34.96 57.00 -4.81
C ASN A 128 33.46 57.32 -5.12
N VAL A 129 33.23 58.65 -5.13
CA VAL A 129 32.42 59.50 -6.05
C VAL A 129 30.98 59.88 -5.61
N PRO A 130 30.54 61.16 -5.82
CA PRO A 130 29.70 61.83 -4.83
C PRO A 130 28.36 62.44 -5.32
N ALA A 131 27.65 63.02 -4.35
CA ALA A 131 26.30 63.60 -4.34
C ALA A 131 25.97 64.75 -5.32
N ASN A 132 24.66 64.96 -5.53
CA ASN A 132 24.05 66.27 -5.26
C ASN A 132 22.53 66.20 -4.97
N VAL A 133 22.03 67.06 -4.07
CA VAL A 133 20.60 67.30 -3.73
C VAL A 133 20.45 68.80 -3.40
N PRO A 134 19.38 69.48 -3.82
CA PRO A 134 18.43 70.06 -2.84
C PRO A 134 16.96 69.94 -3.29
N GLU A 135 16.08 69.37 -2.46
CA GLU A 135 15.06 70.06 -1.64
C GLU A 135 13.64 70.00 -2.23
N HIS A 136 12.68 69.41 -1.50
CA HIS A 136 11.44 70.12 -1.14
C HIS A 136 10.62 69.45 -0.03
N LYS A 137 9.86 70.30 0.66
CA LYS A 137 9.13 70.18 1.92
C LYS A 137 8.18 68.98 2.10
N SER A 138 7.99 68.64 3.38
CA SER A 138 7.11 67.62 3.94
C SER A 138 5.61 67.88 3.74
N ASN A 139 4.82 66.81 3.82
CA ASN A 139 3.44 66.89 4.28
C ASN A 139 3.11 65.73 5.24
N LYS A 140 2.26 65.99 6.23
CA LYS A 140 1.91 65.05 7.31
C LYS A 140 0.74 64.15 6.90
N GLU A 141 0.91 62.84 6.94
CA GLU A 141 -0.13 61.85 7.33
C GLU A 141 0.47 60.43 7.30
N ASN A 142 0.55 59.72 8.46
CA ASN A 142 0.46 58.24 8.56
C ASN A 142 0.57 57.63 9.99
N ASP A 143 0.76 58.42 11.06
CA ASP A 143 0.87 57.89 12.45
C ASP A 143 -0.48 57.50 13.11
N LYS A 144 -1.41 56.87 12.38
CA LYS A 144 -2.69 56.36 12.93
C LYS A 144 -3.06 54.93 12.55
N GLN A 145 -2.16 54.20 11.89
CA GLN A 145 -2.46 52.86 11.36
C GLN A 145 -1.65 51.71 12.01
N VAL A 146 -0.68 52.01 12.89
CA VAL A 146 0.17 50.99 13.53
C VAL A 146 -0.43 50.43 14.83
N ASP A 147 -1.02 51.26 15.70
CA ASP A 147 -1.54 50.78 17.00
C ASP A 147 -2.80 49.90 16.91
N LYS A 148 -3.66 50.09 15.91
CA LYS A 148 -4.93 49.33 15.80
C LYS A 148 -4.74 47.83 15.57
N ASN A 149 -3.59 47.39 15.07
CA ASN A 149 -3.30 45.99 14.78
C ASN A 149 -2.73 45.20 15.98
N LYS A 150 -2.29 45.87 17.05
CA LYS A 150 -1.79 45.20 18.26
C LYS A 150 -2.95 44.79 19.17
N ASP A 151 -3.82 45.74 19.52
CA ASP A 151 -5.04 45.55 20.30
C ASP A 151 -5.99 44.47 19.71
N ALA A 152 -6.11 44.43 18.38
CA ALA A 152 -6.96 43.45 17.69
C ALA A 152 -6.43 42.02 17.86
N LYS A 153 -5.10 41.84 17.90
CA LYS A 153 -4.43 40.54 18.01
C LYS A 153 -4.48 40.00 19.45
N GLU A 154 -4.41 40.90 20.44
CA GLU A 154 -4.51 40.56 21.86
C GLU A 154 -5.95 40.20 22.24
N LYS A 155 -6.95 40.99 21.81
CA LYS A 155 -8.39 40.68 21.99
C LYS A 155 -8.84 39.41 21.27
N ALA A 156 -8.18 39.03 20.16
CA ALA A 156 -8.42 37.75 19.50
C ALA A 156 -7.86 36.57 20.31
N LYS A 157 -6.71 36.75 20.96
CA LYS A 157 -6.09 35.73 21.82
C LYS A 157 -6.90 35.50 23.11
N GLU A 158 -7.35 36.56 23.79
CA GLU A 158 -8.25 36.43 24.95
C GLU A 158 -9.53 35.66 24.60
N LYS A 159 -10.20 36.01 23.50
CA LYS A 159 -11.41 35.30 23.04
C LYS A 159 -11.15 33.83 22.68
N ALA A 160 -9.96 33.50 22.18
CA ALA A 160 -9.58 32.11 21.92
C ALA A 160 -9.37 31.31 23.22
N GLU A 161 -8.69 31.90 24.21
CA GLU A 161 -8.50 31.26 25.52
C GLU A 161 -9.81 31.13 26.32
N GLU A 162 -10.70 32.13 26.22
CA GLU A 162 -12.02 32.11 26.87
C GLU A 162 -12.92 31.03 26.23
N LYS A 163 -12.89 30.90 24.89
CA LYS A 163 -13.58 29.82 24.17
C LYS A 163 -13.02 28.44 24.54
N ALA A 164 -11.70 28.29 24.63
CA ALA A 164 -11.08 27.03 25.04
C ALA A 164 -11.49 26.62 26.47
N LYS A 165 -11.49 27.56 27.42
CA LYS A 165 -11.97 27.35 28.80
C LYS A 165 -13.46 26.99 28.84
N ALA A 166 -14.29 27.60 27.98
CA ALA A 166 -15.70 27.26 27.85
C ALA A 166 -15.93 25.84 27.29
N GLU A 167 -15.16 25.43 26.27
CA GLU A 167 -15.22 24.07 25.69
C GLU A 167 -14.74 22.99 26.67
N GLU A 168 -13.69 23.27 27.45
CA GLU A 168 -13.23 22.36 28.51
C GLU A 168 -14.27 22.21 29.62
N LYS A 169 -14.91 23.32 30.05
CA LYS A 169 -16.01 23.30 31.01
C LYS A 169 -17.21 22.51 30.47
N ALA A 170 -17.56 22.70 29.20
CA ALA A 170 -18.62 21.93 28.54
C ALA A 170 -18.29 20.43 28.41
N LYS A 171 -17.02 20.05 28.17
CA LYS A 171 -16.57 18.65 28.24
C LYS A 171 -16.75 18.08 29.65
N LYS A 172 -16.28 18.78 30.69
CA LYS A 172 -16.41 18.36 32.10
C LYS A 172 -17.87 18.26 32.56
N GLU A 173 -18.76 19.12 32.07
CA GLU A 173 -20.19 19.05 32.34
C GLU A 173 -20.88 17.91 31.58
N LYS A 174 -20.54 17.67 30.31
CA LYS A 174 -21.01 16.47 29.56
C LYS A 174 -20.53 15.17 30.21
N GLU A 175 -19.31 15.15 30.75
CA GLU A 175 -18.77 13.98 31.47
C GLU A 175 -19.46 13.77 32.83
N LYS A 176 -19.71 14.85 33.59
CA LYS A 176 -20.55 14.81 34.81
C LYS A 176 -21.99 14.39 34.49
N ALA A 177 -22.54 14.77 33.33
CA ALA A 177 -23.86 14.33 32.87
C ALA A 177 -23.88 12.85 32.47
N LYS A 178 -22.83 12.34 31.80
CA LYS A 178 -22.63 10.90 31.56
C LYS A 178 -22.52 10.13 32.87
N LYS A 179 -21.71 10.59 33.83
CA LYS A 179 -21.57 9.99 35.18
C LYS A 179 -22.87 10.06 36.00
N LYS A 180 -23.69 11.11 35.86
CA LYS A 180 -25.03 11.19 36.46
C LYS A 180 -26.05 10.27 35.78
N LYS A 181 -26.06 10.15 34.45
CA LYS A 181 -26.89 9.14 33.75
C LYS A 181 -26.51 7.72 34.18
N ALA A 182 -25.21 7.38 34.18
CA ALA A 182 -24.71 6.08 34.63
C ALA A 182 -25.04 5.76 36.11
N LYS A 183 -25.16 6.77 36.99
CA LYS A 183 -25.68 6.58 38.35
C LYS A 183 -27.21 6.47 38.42
N LYS A 184 -27.96 7.03 37.47
CA LYS A 184 -29.44 6.95 37.43
C LYS A 184 -29.95 5.62 36.85
N THR A 185 -29.26 5.02 35.88
CA THR A 185 -29.60 3.67 35.39
C THR A 185 -29.28 2.57 36.40
N LYS A 186 -28.36 2.79 37.35
CA LYS A 186 -28.07 1.85 38.44
C LYS A 186 -29.16 1.75 39.52
N GLY A 187 -30.29 2.46 39.38
CA GLY A 187 -31.39 2.46 40.35
C GLY A 187 -32.52 1.46 40.07
N GLN A 188 -32.63 0.94 38.85
CA GLN A 188 -33.74 0.07 38.42
C GLN A 188 -33.27 -1.00 37.43
N ASP A 189 -32.29 -1.82 37.83
CA ASP A 189 -32.00 -3.13 37.22
C ASP A 189 -31.30 -4.02 38.26
N ARG A 190 -32.10 -4.75 39.06
CA ARG A 190 -31.61 -5.83 39.91
C ARG A 190 -31.53 -7.12 39.08
N ASP A 191 -30.59 -7.15 38.15
CA ASP A 191 -29.99 -8.38 37.58
C ASP A 191 -28.84 -8.11 36.57
N ALA A 192 -28.26 -6.91 36.57
CA ALA A 192 -26.98 -6.65 35.92
C ALA A 192 -25.80 -7.27 36.71
N GLY A 193 -25.80 -8.60 36.79
CA GLY A 193 -24.68 -9.37 37.32
C GLY A 193 -23.42 -9.06 36.53
N THR A 194 -22.30 -8.83 37.23
CA THR A 194 -20.97 -8.82 36.62
C THR A 194 -20.77 -10.12 35.86
N LEU A 195 -20.62 -10.04 34.53
CA LEU A 195 -20.32 -11.20 33.70
C LEU A 195 -19.05 -11.88 34.20
N GLU A 196 -19.20 -13.02 34.88
CA GLU A 196 -18.08 -13.83 35.33
C GLU A 196 -17.38 -14.39 34.07
N GLU A 197 -16.23 -13.81 33.72
CA GLU A 197 -15.38 -14.34 32.66
C GLU A 197 -14.84 -15.71 33.10
N LEU A 198 -15.28 -16.77 32.42
CA LEU A 198 -14.80 -18.11 32.70
C LEU A 198 -13.31 -18.21 32.31
N THR A 199 -12.52 -18.79 33.22
CA THR A 199 -11.15 -19.20 32.93
C THR A 199 -11.14 -20.19 31.77
N LEU A 200 -10.05 -20.22 30.99
CA LEU A 200 -9.93 -21.12 29.83
C LEU A 200 -10.25 -22.59 30.18
N GLU A 201 -9.80 -23.08 31.34
CA GLU A 201 -10.07 -24.44 31.79
C GLU A 201 -11.56 -24.68 32.12
N LYS A 202 -12.26 -23.69 32.71
CA LYS A 202 -13.73 -23.75 32.87
C LYS A 202 -14.45 -23.73 31.53
N VAL A 203 -13.93 -22.99 30.52
CA VAL A 203 -14.51 -22.98 29.16
C VAL A 203 -14.33 -24.33 28.46
N LYS A 204 -13.13 -24.92 28.51
CA LYS A 204 -12.85 -26.25 27.94
C LYS A 204 -13.68 -27.37 28.58
N ALA A 205 -14.13 -27.19 29.83
CA ALA A 205 -14.99 -28.14 30.54
C ALA A 205 -16.49 -28.01 30.19
N LEU A 206 -16.90 -27.01 29.40
CA LEU A 206 -18.27 -26.90 28.92
C LEU A 206 -18.56 -27.95 27.84
N PRO A 207 -19.82 -28.41 27.68
CA PRO A 207 -20.22 -29.19 26.52
C PRO A 207 -19.93 -28.40 25.23
N ALA A 208 -19.56 -29.10 24.16
CA ALA A 208 -19.37 -28.47 22.85
C ALA A 208 -20.67 -27.83 22.34
N CYS A 209 -20.55 -26.76 21.56
CA CYS A 209 -21.68 -26.19 20.83
C CYS A 209 -21.97 -26.98 19.55
N VAL A 210 -23.22 -26.92 19.11
CA VAL A 210 -23.70 -27.42 17.82
C VAL A 210 -24.76 -26.47 17.27
N GLY A 211 -24.80 -26.36 15.95
CA GLY A 211 -25.67 -25.43 15.23
C GLY A 211 -26.80 -26.17 14.53
N TYR A 212 -28.05 -25.74 14.75
CA TYR A 212 -29.23 -26.31 14.11
C TYR A 212 -30.07 -25.23 13.45
N ARG A 213 -30.75 -25.58 12.37
CA ARG A 213 -31.76 -24.72 11.75
C ARG A 213 -32.91 -24.52 12.73
N GLY A 214 -33.28 -23.26 12.98
CA GLY A 214 -34.44 -22.93 13.82
C GLY A 214 -35.77 -23.34 13.18
N SER A 215 -36.86 -23.08 13.90
CA SER A 215 -38.23 -23.36 13.46
C SER A 215 -39.11 -22.11 13.49
N GLY A 216 -40.22 -22.13 12.75
CA GLY A 216 -41.15 -21.00 12.66
C GLY A 216 -40.46 -19.72 12.17
N PHE A 217 -40.56 -18.64 12.95
CA PHE A 217 -39.93 -17.34 12.65
C PHE A 217 -38.40 -17.39 12.60
N LEU A 218 -37.76 -18.41 13.19
CA LEU A 218 -36.31 -18.64 13.15
C LEU A 218 -35.91 -19.72 12.11
N SER A 219 -36.78 -20.04 11.16
CA SER A 219 -36.54 -21.08 10.14
C SER A 219 -35.34 -20.80 9.22
N ASN A 220 -34.87 -19.56 9.11
CA ASN A 220 -33.63 -19.18 8.40
C ASN A 220 -32.51 -18.74 9.36
N ALA A 221 -32.59 -19.11 10.64
CA ALA A 221 -31.51 -18.92 11.60
C ALA A 221 -30.76 -20.24 11.88
N ILE A 222 -29.45 -20.19 12.06
CA ILE A 222 -28.69 -21.22 12.78
C ILE A 222 -28.65 -20.85 14.25
N ILE A 223 -29.28 -21.67 15.08
CA ILE A 223 -29.34 -21.52 16.54
C ILE A 223 -28.26 -22.40 17.17
N PHE A 224 -27.43 -21.81 18.01
CA PHE A 224 -26.38 -22.50 18.76
C PHE A 224 -26.95 -23.08 20.06
N ARG A 225 -26.65 -24.34 20.36
CA ARG A 225 -27.03 -25.02 21.62
C ARG A 225 -25.93 -25.99 22.08
N PRO A 226 -25.98 -26.52 23.33
CA PRO A 226 -25.06 -27.54 23.80
C PRO A 226 -25.33 -28.90 23.10
N ASP A 227 -24.27 -29.63 22.78
CA ASP A 227 -24.33 -30.95 22.12
C ASP A 227 -24.93 -32.04 23.02
N SER A 228 -24.83 -31.85 24.34
CA SER A 228 -25.57 -32.61 25.36
C SER A 228 -27.09 -32.50 25.26
N GLY A 229 -27.63 -31.63 24.40
CA GLY A 229 -29.06 -31.35 24.26
C GLY A 229 -29.71 -30.63 25.46
N SER A 230 -28.95 -30.41 26.53
CA SER A 230 -29.38 -29.77 27.78
C SER A 230 -28.27 -28.90 28.37
N GLY A 231 -28.65 -27.78 28.99
CA GLY A 231 -27.74 -26.76 29.53
C GLY A 231 -28.01 -25.37 28.94
N ASN A 232 -27.42 -24.34 29.53
CA ASN A 232 -27.55 -22.94 29.11
C ASN A 232 -26.24 -22.34 28.57
N ALA A 233 -25.15 -23.11 28.52
CA ALA A 233 -23.85 -22.69 28.00
C ALA A 233 -23.16 -23.83 27.26
N CYS A 234 -22.32 -23.47 26.27
CA CYS A 234 -21.49 -24.40 25.52
C CYS A 234 -20.20 -23.73 25.04
N ALA A 235 -19.20 -24.51 24.63
CA ALA A 235 -17.93 -24.00 24.10
C ALA A 235 -17.74 -24.28 22.61
N ILE A 236 -16.97 -23.41 21.93
CA ILE A 236 -16.59 -23.57 20.53
C ILE A 236 -15.11 -23.23 20.31
N SER A 237 -14.43 -24.05 19.51
CA SER A 237 -13.02 -23.91 19.16
C SER A 237 -12.74 -24.79 17.95
N ALA A 238 -12.07 -24.26 16.93
CA ALA A 238 -11.75 -24.98 15.70
C ALA A 238 -10.60 -25.99 15.88
N ASP A 239 -9.70 -25.68 16.82
CA ASP A 239 -8.51 -26.46 17.19
C ASP A 239 -8.77 -27.44 18.34
N GLY A 240 -9.62 -27.07 19.30
CA GLY A 240 -10.00 -27.90 20.45
C GLY A 240 -11.28 -28.72 20.27
N LEU A 241 -12.22 -28.29 19.41
CA LEU A 241 -13.49 -28.98 19.13
C LEU A 241 -13.76 -29.09 17.61
N PRO A 242 -12.82 -29.64 16.81
CA PRO A 242 -12.84 -29.55 15.35
C PRO A 242 -14.10 -30.16 14.70
N ALA A 243 -14.62 -31.28 15.20
CA ALA A 243 -15.80 -31.93 14.63
C ALA A 243 -17.09 -31.11 14.84
N ASN A 244 -17.23 -30.51 16.03
CA ASN A 244 -18.34 -29.62 16.35
C ASN A 244 -18.26 -28.30 15.56
N PHE A 245 -17.05 -27.75 15.38
CA PHE A 245 -16.81 -26.61 14.49
C PHE A 245 -17.20 -26.92 13.03
N ASP A 246 -16.77 -28.05 12.49
CA ASP A 246 -17.14 -28.50 11.14
C ASP A 246 -18.66 -28.70 11.00
N SER A 247 -19.32 -29.28 12.01
CA SER A 247 -20.77 -29.45 12.05
C SER A 247 -21.52 -28.11 12.02
N ILE A 248 -21.06 -27.13 12.80
CA ILE A 248 -21.61 -25.76 12.79
C ILE A 248 -21.38 -25.10 11.43
N ARG A 249 -20.18 -25.16 10.88
CA ARG A 249 -19.88 -24.63 9.53
C ARG A 249 -20.72 -25.29 8.44
N GLY A 250 -20.95 -26.60 8.54
CA GLY A 250 -21.83 -27.37 7.65
C GLY A 250 -23.32 -27.10 7.84
N ALA A 251 -23.74 -26.50 8.95
CA ALA A 251 -25.08 -25.95 9.14
C ALA A 251 -25.18 -24.53 8.53
N ILE A 252 -24.18 -23.67 8.78
CA ILE A 252 -24.11 -22.30 8.26
C ILE A 252 -24.03 -22.29 6.72
N SER A 253 -23.27 -23.19 6.11
CA SER A 253 -23.17 -23.29 4.64
C SER A 253 -24.49 -23.70 3.96
N LYS A 254 -25.45 -24.24 4.73
CA LYS A 254 -26.81 -24.59 4.28
C LYS A 254 -27.84 -23.50 4.55
N LEU A 255 -27.44 -22.36 5.13
CA LEU A 255 -28.27 -21.15 5.08
C LEU A 255 -28.44 -20.74 3.62
N ASN A 256 -29.67 -20.37 3.26
CA ASN A 256 -29.95 -19.76 1.97
C ASN A 256 -29.17 -18.44 1.86
N ASN A 257 -28.83 -18.00 0.65
CA ASN A 257 -28.43 -16.61 0.45
C ASN A 257 -29.68 -15.71 0.33
N ASP A 258 -30.50 -15.69 1.39
CA ASP A 258 -31.62 -14.76 1.54
C ASP A 258 -31.30 -13.71 2.61
N LYS A 259 -31.91 -12.52 2.46
CA LYS A 259 -31.61 -11.35 3.30
C LYS A 259 -31.92 -11.55 4.79
N ASN A 260 -32.63 -12.61 5.18
CA ASN A 260 -33.02 -12.90 6.56
C ASN A 260 -32.16 -14.01 7.19
N SER A 261 -31.23 -14.59 6.43
CA SER A 261 -30.41 -15.70 6.89
C SER A 261 -29.41 -15.25 7.96
N SER A 262 -29.47 -15.91 9.11
CA SER A 262 -28.94 -15.36 10.37
C SER A 262 -28.25 -16.40 11.26
N ILE A 263 -27.37 -15.89 12.11
CA ILE A 263 -26.80 -16.64 13.25
C ILE A 263 -27.47 -16.12 14.53
N ASN A 264 -27.85 -17.01 15.44
CA ASN A 264 -28.54 -16.62 16.66
C ASN A 264 -28.09 -17.44 17.88
N PHE A 265 -27.79 -16.76 18.98
CA PHE A 265 -27.27 -17.35 20.22
C PHE A 265 -28.32 -17.52 21.35
N LEU A 266 -29.62 -17.42 21.06
CA LEU A 266 -30.67 -17.62 22.09
C LEU A 266 -30.61 -19.00 22.75
N GLY A 267 -30.19 -20.03 22.01
CA GLY A 267 -30.15 -21.42 22.50
C GLY A 267 -29.11 -21.71 23.59
N ALA A 268 -28.02 -20.95 23.67
CA ALA A 268 -27.00 -21.06 24.73
C ALA A 268 -26.08 -19.85 24.79
N LYS A 269 -25.49 -19.59 25.96
CA LYS A 269 -24.32 -18.72 26.08
C LYS A 269 -23.09 -19.46 25.53
N VAL A 270 -22.55 -18.96 24.42
CA VAL A 270 -21.44 -19.58 23.69
C VAL A 270 -20.12 -18.96 24.15
N TYR A 271 -19.18 -19.82 24.54
CA TYR A 271 -17.83 -19.42 24.94
C TYR A 271 -16.82 -19.91 23.90
N ALA A 272 -16.27 -18.98 23.12
CA ALA A 272 -15.24 -19.26 22.14
C ALA A 272 -13.83 -19.27 22.78
N TYR A 273 -12.98 -20.19 22.35
CA TYR A 273 -11.57 -20.24 22.72
C TYR A 273 -10.68 -20.76 21.60
N GLY A 274 -9.37 -20.53 21.70
CA GLY A 274 -8.40 -20.99 20.70
C GLY A 274 -8.63 -20.30 19.35
N SER A 275 -8.71 -21.06 18.27
CA SER A 275 -9.05 -20.55 16.94
C SER A 275 -10.56 -20.62 16.65
N LEU A 276 -11.05 -19.61 15.94
CA LEU A 276 -12.37 -19.61 15.29
C LEU A 276 -12.28 -19.85 13.77
N SER A 277 -11.19 -20.46 13.32
CA SER A 277 -10.87 -20.68 11.90
C SER A 277 -10.28 -22.06 11.66
N LYS A 278 -10.58 -22.65 10.49
CA LYS A 278 -10.01 -23.92 10.06
C LYS A 278 -9.85 -23.92 8.54
N ASN A 279 -8.67 -24.27 8.05
CA ASN A 279 -8.38 -24.39 6.61
C ASN A 279 -8.82 -23.16 5.78
N GLY A 280 -8.62 -21.94 6.29
CA GLY A 280 -9.03 -20.70 5.63
C GLY A 280 -10.52 -20.36 5.72
N VAL A 281 -11.28 -21.07 6.56
CA VAL A 281 -12.73 -20.88 6.76
C VAL A 281 -13.01 -20.49 8.21
N GLY A 282 -13.38 -19.23 8.43
CA GLY A 282 -13.80 -18.72 9.73
C GLY A 282 -15.24 -19.07 10.10
N LEU A 283 -15.57 -19.01 11.39
CA LEU A 283 -16.89 -19.37 11.92
C LEU A 283 -18.06 -18.68 11.21
N PHE A 284 -17.94 -17.38 10.90
CA PHE A 284 -18.98 -16.56 10.26
C PHE A 284 -18.60 -16.16 8.81
N SER A 285 -17.75 -16.94 8.14
CA SER A 285 -17.36 -16.66 6.76
C SER A 285 -18.42 -17.10 5.75
N GLY A 286 -18.49 -16.39 4.62
CA GLY A 286 -19.36 -16.65 3.47
C GLY A 286 -20.60 -15.75 3.37
N LYS A 287 -21.09 -15.58 2.14
CA LYS A 287 -22.18 -14.65 1.76
C LYS A 287 -23.56 -14.97 2.34
N ASN A 288 -23.71 -16.10 3.01
CA ASN A 288 -25.01 -16.64 3.45
C ASN A 288 -25.49 -16.04 4.79
N ILE A 289 -24.66 -15.22 5.45
CA ILE A 289 -24.98 -14.56 6.72
C ILE A 289 -25.25 -13.08 6.47
N HIS A 290 -26.47 -12.65 6.80
CA HIS A 290 -26.92 -11.26 6.69
C HIS A 290 -27.17 -10.61 8.07
N TYR A 291 -27.38 -11.40 9.12
CA TYR A 291 -27.52 -10.94 10.50
C TYR A 291 -26.85 -11.88 11.53
N ILE A 292 -26.36 -11.31 12.64
CA ILE A 292 -26.00 -12.07 13.85
C ILE A 292 -26.73 -11.44 15.04
N ASP A 293 -27.50 -12.25 15.76
CA ASP A 293 -28.41 -11.81 16.82
C ASP A 293 -28.12 -12.51 18.17
N SER A 294 -28.53 -11.86 19.27
CA SER A 294 -28.20 -12.23 20.66
C SER A 294 -26.68 -12.27 20.91
N THR A 295 -25.95 -11.31 20.33
CA THR A 295 -24.49 -11.26 20.33
C THR A 295 -23.87 -11.09 21.72
N GLU A 296 -24.63 -10.58 22.70
CA GLU A 296 -24.26 -10.52 24.12
C GLU A 296 -24.06 -11.91 24.76
N ARG A 297 -24.55 -12.97 24.09
CA ARG A 297 -24.36 -14.36 24.49
C ARG A 297 -23.14 -15.04 23.86
N PHE A 298 -22.40 -14.36 22.98
CA PHE A 298 -21.18 -14.89 22.36
C PHE A 298 -19.93 -14.25 22.98
N ASN A 299 -19.22 -15.01 23.82
CA ASN A 299 -18.01 -14.56 24.50
C ASN A 299 -16.75 -15.03 23.77
N VAL A 300 -15.85 -14.08 23.45
CA VAL A 300 -14.59 -14.33 22.74
C VAL A 300 -13.33 -14.11 23.60
N SER A 301 -13.45 -13.94 24.92
CA SER A 301 -12.32 -13.51 25.77
C SER A 301 -11.20 -14.54 25.95
N ASN A 302 -11.37 -15.76 25.40
CA ASN A 302 -10.36 -16.82 25.35
C ASN A 302 -9.93 -17.19 23.92
N VAL A 303 -10.37 -16.43 22.90
CA VAL A 303 -9.96 -16.62 21.49
C VAL A 303 -8.56 -16.04 21.28
N THR A 304 -7.72 -16.81 20.61
CA THR A 304 -6.35 -16.44 20.21
C THR A 304 -6.22 -16.22 18.70
N ASP A 305 -7.10 -16.79 17.89
CA ASP A 305 -7.07 -16.67 16.43
C ASP A 305 -8.47 -16.38 15.87
N MET A 306 -8.61 -15.20 15.24
CA MET A 306 -9.81 -14.72 14.56
C MET A 306 -9.61 -14.63 13.05
N SER A 307 -8.61 -15.31 12.49
CA SER A 307 -8.37 -15.29 11.06
C SER A 307 -9.57 -15.78 10.26
N TYR A 308 -9.82 -15.17 9.10
CA TYR A 308 -10.95 -15.50 8.22
C TYR A 308 -12.36 -15.36 8.84
N LEU A 309 -12.52 -14.86 10.08
CA LEU A 309 -13.74 -15.01 10.88
C LEU A 309 -15.02 -14.57 10.15
N PHE A 310 -14.95 -13.44 9.43
CA PHE A 310 -16.04 -12.87 8.64
C PHE A 310 -15.74 -12.85 7.14
N LYS A 311 -14.69 -13.53 6.64
CA LYS A 311 -14.31 -13.50 5.22
C LYS A 311 -15.52 -13.74 4.31
N ASP A 312 -15.70 -12.88 3.30
CA ASP A 312 -16.79 -12.93 2.33
C ASP A 312 -18.21 -12.78 2.92
N SER A 313 -18.33 -12.27 4.17
CA SER A 313 -19.63 -12.07 4.81
C SER A 313 -20.42 -10.93 4.17
N SER A 314 -21.74 -11.12 4.07
CA SER A 314 -22.70 -10.11 3.60
C SER A 314 -23.29 -9.25 4.72
N LEU A 315 -22.76 -9.36 5.94
CA LEU A 315 -23.08 -8.46 7.06
C LEU A 315 -22.79 -6.99 6.70
N THR A 316 -23.70 -6.11 7.09
CA THR A 316 -23.54 -4.64 7.00
C THR A 316 -23.51 -3.95 8.36
N ASP A 317 -23.99 -4.60 9.42
CA ASP A 317 -23.93 -4.11 10.80
C ASP A 317 -22.91 -4.94 11.60
N PHE A 318 -21.84 -4.27 12.04
CA PHE A 318 -20.79 -4.82 12.89
C PHE A 318 -20.74 -4.11 14.27
N SER A 319 -21.80 -3.40 14.66
CA SER A 319 -21.87 -2.65 15.92
C SER A 319 -21.67 -3.53 17.16
N PHE A 320 -22.09 -4.79 17.10
CA PHE A 320 -21.94 -5.78 18.16
C PHE A 320 -20.48 -6.06 18.57
N LEU A 321 -19.53 -5.86 17.65
CA LEU A 321 -18.09 -6.05 17.91
C LEU A 321 -17.53 -5.13 18.99
N SER A 322 -18.21 -4.01 19.28
CA SER A 322 -17.83 -3.06 20.35
C SER A 322 -17.83 -3.67 21.75
N SER A 323 -18.49 -4.83 21.93
CA SER A 323 -18.54 -5.58 23.19
C SER A 323 -17.43 -6.62 23.36
N TRP A 324 -16.64 -6.90 22.31
CA TRP A 324 -15.73 -8.04 22.28
C TRP A 324 -14.39 -7.78 22.99
N ASN A 325 -14.04 -8.66 23.93
CA ASN A 325 -12.72 -8.69 24.55
C ASN A 325 -11.73 -9.47 23.66
N VAL A 326 -11.02 -8.76 22.78
CA VAL A 326 -10.03 -9.36 21.85
C VAL A 326 -8.59 -9.42 22.40
N SER A 327 -8.38 -9.15 23.69
CA SER A 327 -7.04 -8.94 24.28
C SER A 327 -6.06 -10.11 24.19
N LYS A 328 -6.54 -11.33 23.93
CA LYS A 328 -5.74 -12.55 23.73
C LYS A 328 -5.53 -12.92 22.26
N VAL A 329 -6.15 -12.21 21.32
CA VAL A 329 -6.04 -12.51 19.89
C VAL A 329 -4.64 -12.14 19.40
N THR A 330 -3.98 -13.11 18.75
CA THR A 330 -2.66 -12.98 18.14
C THR A 330 -2.74 -12.94 16.62
N ASN A 331 -3.77 -13.55 16.01
CA ASN A 331 -3.97 -13.59 14.57
C ASN A 331 -5.34 -12.99 14.17
N MET A 332 -5.32 -12.00 13.27
CA MET A 332 -6.50 -11.39 12.65
C MET A 332 -6.42 -11.42 11.11
N SER A 333 -5.59 -12.30 10.53
CA SER A 333 -5.40 -12.34 9.08
C SER A 333 -6.70 -12.66 8.33
N ASN A 334 -7.00 -11.91 7.28
CA ASN A 334 -8.16 -12.12 6.41
C ASN A 334 -9.52 -11.99 7.15
N MET A 335 -9.55 -11.41 8.36
CA MET A 335 -10.72 -11.41 9.25
C MET A 335 -11.99 -10.82 8.59
N PHE A 336 -11.84 -9.72 7.85
CA PHE A 336 -12.93 -9.05 7.10
C PHE A 336 -12.66 -9.02 5.58
N GLU A 337 -11.86 -9.95 5.06
CA GLU A 337 -11.53 -10.01 3.64
C GLU A 337 -12.81 -10.18 2.80
N GLY A 338 -13.06 -9.26 1.86
CA GLY A 338 -14.25 -9.28 1.00
C GLY A 338 -15.55 -8.86 1.67
N CYS A 339 -15.53 -8.35 2.91
CA CYS A 339 -16.69 -7.75 3.54
C CYS A 339 -17.03 -6.40 2.90
N ALA A 340 -17.49 -6.40 1.64
CA ALA A 340 -17.87 -5.17 0.93
C ALA A 340 -19.04 -4.40 1.60
N GLY A 341 -19.79 -5.05 2.50
CA GLY A 341 -20.78 -4.40 3.37
C GLY A 341 -20.18 -3.60 4.54
N LEU A 342 -18.92 -3.84 4.90
CA LEU A 342 -18.20 -3.13 5.97
C LEU A 342 -17.76 -1.75 5.47
N SER A 343 -18.45 -0.71 5.93
CA SER A 343 -18.11 0.70 5.68
C SER A 343 -17.85 1.50 6.97
N ASP A 344 -18.53 1.15 8.07
CA ASP A 344 -18.30 1.68 9.41
C ASP A 344 -17.51 0.68 10.26
N ILE A 345 -16.31 1.08 10.69
CA ILE A 345 -15.41 0.32 11.58
C ILE A 345 -15.35 0.92 13.00
N SER A 346 -16.26 1.84 13.35
CA SER A 346 -16.28 2.53 14.66
C SER A 346 -16.40 1.58 15.85
N SER A 347 -17.03 0.42 15.67
CA SER A 347 -17.14 -0.64 16.68
C SER A 347 -15.80 -1.28 17.06
N LEU A 348 -14.77 -1.14 16.22
CA LEU A 348 -13.42 -1.69 16.46
C LEU A 348 -12.53 -0.76 17.32
N SER A 349 -12.96 0.48 17.57
CA SER A 349 -12.15 1.50 18.24
C SER A 349 -11.74 1.14 19.68
N GLY A 350 -12.55 0.35 20.39
CA GLY A 350 -12.28 -0.09 21.75
C GLY A 350 -11.38 -1.35 21.86
N TRP A 351 -10.93 -1.93 20.74
CA TRP A 351 -10.23 -3.21 20.74
C TRP A 351 -8.78 -3.11 21.25
N ASN A 352 -8.45 -3.94 22.25
CA ASN A 352 -7.07 -4.14 22.66
C ASN A 352 -6.35 -5.13 21.72
N VAL A 353 -5.83 -4.63 20.60
CA VAL A 353 -5.05 -5.41 19.63
C VAL A 353 -3.57 -5.62 20.04
N GLY A 354 -3.19 -5.30 21.28
CA GLY A 354 -1.80 -5.31 21.74
C GLY A 354 -1.09 -6.67 21.68
N SER A 355 -1.83 -7.77 21.58
CA SER A 355 -1.31 -9.14 21.42
C SER A 355 -1.20 -9.58 19.95
N VAL A 356 -1.76 -8.82 19.00
CA VAL A 356 -1.82 -9.20 17.58
C VAL A 356 -0.44 -9.12 16.94
N THR A 357 -0.06 -10.19 16.23
CA THR A 357 1.17 -10.32 15.46
C THR A 357 0.91 -10.33 13.95
N ASN A 358 -0.25 -10.79 13.50
CA ASN A 358 -0.60 -10.91 12.08
C ASN A 358 -1.91 -10.18 11.73
N MET A 359 -1.82 -9.21 10.81
CA MET A 359 -2.95 -8.45 10.26
C MET A 359 -3.05 -8.56 8.72
N LYS A 360 -2.39 -9.57 8.12
CA LYS A 360 -2.41 -9.80 6.66
C LYS A 360 -3.85 -9.78 6.11
N SER A 361 -4.10 -9.04 5.05
CA SER A 361 -5.40 -8.98 4.34
C SER A 361 -6.61 -8.67 5.22
N MET A 362 -6.44 -8.11 6.43
CA MET A 362 -7.51 -7.97 7.43
C MET A 362 -8.74 -7.22 6.89
N PHE A 363 -8.53 -6.19 6.07
CA PHE A 363 -9.55 -5.39 5.39
C PHE A 363 -9.34 -5.38 3.86
N SER A 364 -8.91 -6.51 3.29
CA SER A 364 -8.67 -6.64 1.84
C SER A 364 -9.94 -6.93 1.05
N ALA A 365 -10.00 -6.50 -0.21
CA ALA A 365 -10.93 -7.03 -1.20
C ALA A 365 -10.63 -8.50 -1.51
N ILE A 366 -11.63 -9.25 -1.99
CA ILE A 366 -11.42 -10.61 -2.49
C ILE A 366 -10.82 -10.56 -3.89
N ILE A 367 -9.75 -11.30 -4.06
CA ILE A 367 -9.13 -11.60 -5.34
C ILE A 367 -9.90 -12.78 -5.95
N ALA A 368 -10.52 -12.55 -7.11
CA ALA A 368 -11.27 -13.55 -7.87
C ALA A 368 -10.41 -14.23 -8.95
N ASP A 369 -9.38 -13.52 -9.43
CA ASP A 369 -8.52 -13.91 -10.53
C ASP A 369 -7.13 -13.28 -10.29
N GLU A 370 -6.17 -14.12 -9.91
CA GLU A 370 -4.80 -13.69 -9.56
C GLU A 370 -4.04 -13.20 -10.80
N ASP A 371 -4.23 -13.81 -11.97
CA ASP A 371 -3.56 -13.40 -13.22
C ASP A 371 -3.94 -11.95 -13.57
N LYS A 372 -5.24 -11.62 -13.48
CA LYS A 372 -5.76 -10.24 -13.62
C LYS A 372 -5.22 -9.31 -12.55
N ARG A 373 -5.10 -9.79 -11.31
CA ARG A 373 -4.49 -9.00 -10.23
C ARG A 373 -3.01 -8.73 -10.51
N GLU A 374 -2.24 -9.67 -11.06
CA GLU A 374 -0.83 -9.49 -11.41
C GLU A 374 -0.61 -8.57 -12.64
N SER A 375 -1.60 -8.53 -13.56
CA SER A 375 -1.65 -7.61 -14.70
C SER A 375 -2.25 -6.22 -14.40
N PHE A 376 -2.67 -5.97 -13.14
CA PHE A 376 -3.35 -4.74 -12.70
C PHE A 376 -4.72 -4.48 -13.36
N ASP A 377 -5.44 -5.52 -13.75
CA ASP A 377 -6.85 -5.43 -14.11
C ASP A 377 -7.73 -5.45 -12.85
N LEU A 378 -8.60 -4.42 -12.73
CA LEU A 378 -9.56 -4.30 -11.64
C LEU A 378 -10.61 -5.44 -11.66
N ALA A 379 -10.85 -6.07 -12.81
CA ALA A 379 -11.70 -7.27 -12.90
C ALA A 379 -11.06 -8.51 -12.23
N GLY A 380 -9.82 -8.42 -11.74
CA GLY A 380 -9.22 -9.40 -10.83
C GLY A 380 -9.87 -9.47 -9.45
N TYR A 381 -10.69 -8.48 -9.06
CA TYR A 381 -11.35 -8.42 -7.76
C TYR A 381 -12.84 -8.78 -7.86
N ALA A 382 -13.34 -9.55 -6.89
CA ALA A 382 -14.78 -9.86 -6.78
C ALA A 382 -15.64 -8.66 -6.36
N GLY A 383 -15.00 -7.58 -5.88
CA GLY A 383 -15.61 -6.36 -5.37
C GLY A 383 -14.65 -5.63 -4.43
N LEU A 384 -14.67 -4.30 -4.45
CA LEU A 384 -13.82 -3.46 -3.59
C LEU A 384 -14.42 -3.26 -2.20
N MET A 385 -13.57 -2.92 -1.24
CA MET A 385 -13.96 -2.61 0.13
C MET A 385 -14.50 -1.17 0.26
N ASN A 386 -15.56 -1.00 1.05
CA ASN A 386 -16.30 0.26 1.18
C ASN A 386 -15.96 1.08 2.45
N ILE A 387 -14.85 0.76 3.12
CA ILE A 387 -14.33 1.55 4.24
C ILE A 387 -13.86 2.91 3.73
N THR A 388 -14.32 4.00 4.35
CA THR A 388 -14.02 5.39 3.92
C THR A 388 -13.06 6.15 4.85
N SER A 389 -12.97 5.74 6.12
CA SER A 389 -12.09 6.33 7.14
C SER A 389 -11.48 5.25 8.03
N LEU A 390 -10.20 5.45 8.38
CA LEU A 390 -9.47 4.65 9.36
C LEU A 390 -9.40 5.31 10.74
N GLU A 391 -9.91 6.53 10.95
CA GLU A 391 -9.86 7.27 12.24
C GLU A 391 -10.20 6.41 13.47
N PRO A 392 -11.19 5.49 13.44
CA PRO A 392 -11.49 4.63 14.57
C PRO A 392 -10.32 3.76 15.07
N LEU A 393 -9.29 3.52 14.24
CA LEU A 393 -8.12 2.70 14.56
C LEU A 393 -6.95 3.48 15.21
N LYS A 394 -7.10 4.79 15.45
CA LYS A 394 -6.03 5.67 15.98
C LYS A 394 -5.39 5.22 17.29
N ASP A 395 -6.16 4.54 18.15
CA ASP A 395 -5.75 4.12 19.48
C ASP A 395 -5.22 2.66 19.51
N TRP A 396 -5.14 1.98 18.35
CA TRP A 396 -4.64 0.61 18.24
C TRP A 396 -3.14 0.49 18.51
N ASN A 397 -2.77 -0.38 19.45
CA ASN A 397 -1.37 -0.71 19.74
C ASN A 397 -0.84 -1.83 18.82
N VAL A 398 -0.39 -1.47 17.62
CA VAL A 398 0.18 -2.42 16.64
C VAL A 398 1.66 -2.80 16.89
N SER A 399 2.24 -2.49 18.06
CA SER A 399 3.69 -2.67 18.31
C SER A 399 4.20 -4.12 18.37
N ASN A 400 3.30 -5.10 18.30
CA ASN A 400 3.62 -6.51 18.19
C ASN A 400 3.37 -7.10 16.78
N VAL A 401 2.79 -6.34 15.86
CA VAL A 401 2.49 -6.79 14.50
C VAL A 401 3.79 -6.95 13.69
N THR A 402 3.94 -8.10 13.04
CA THR A 402 5.05 -8.43 12.14
C THR A 402 4.63 -8.51 10.66
N ASN A 403 3.35 -8.79 10.37
CA ASN A 403 2.84 -8.87 8.99
C ASN A 403 1.61 -7.95 8.78
N MET A 404 1.71 -7.06 7.78
CA MET A 404 0.64 -6.19 7.28
C MET A 404 0.43 -6.33 5.76
N ASP A 405 0.85 -7.44 5.15
CA ASP A 405 0.67 -7.71 3.71
C ASP A 405 -0.81 -7.55 3.31
N SER A 406 -1.09 -6.85 2.22
CA SER A 406 -2.42 -6.63 1.65
C SER A 406 -3.47 -6.09 2.63
N MET A 407 -3.10 -5.54 3.80
CA MET A 407 -4.04 -5.24 4.89
C MET A 407 -5.25 -4.39 4.46
N PHE A 408 -5.05 -3.46 3.52
CA PHE A 408 -6.08 -2.60 2.94
C PHE A 408 -6.14 -2.71 1.40
N GLU A 409 -5.64 -3.81 0.81
CA GLU A 409 -5.67 -4.00 -0.65
C GLU A 409 -7.10 -3.96 -1.19
N GLY A 410 -7.37 -3.12 -2.19
CA GLY A 410 -8.71 -2.95 -2.73
C GLY A 410 -9.66 -2.08 -1.89
N CYS A 411 -9.16 -1.32 -0.91
CA CYS A 411 -9.90 -0.24 -0.25
C CYS A 411 -10.03 1.00 -1.15
N GLY A 412 -10.65 0.85 -2.33
CA GLY A 412 -10.78 1.93 -3.32
C GLY A 412 -11.61 3.14 -2.88
N SER A 413 -12.51 2.94 -1.91
CA SER A 413 -13.36 4.00 -1.31
C SER A 413 -12.71 4.74 -0.14
N LEU A 414 -11.52 4.32 0.31
CA LEU A 414 -10.85 4.91 1.47
C LEU A 414 -10.32 6.31 1.13
N GLU A 415 -10.67 7.31 1.95
CA GLU A 415 -10.24 8.71 1.79
C GLU A 415 -9.51 9.28 3.02
N ASP A 416 -9.87 8.83 4.23
CA ASP A 416 -9.30 9.32 5.49
C ASP A 416 -8.39 8.29 6.16
N PHE A 417 -7.09 8.59 6.19
CA PHE A 417 -6.02 7.73 6.72
C PHE A 417 -5.57 8.12 8.14
N THR A 418 -6.24 9.08 8.80
CA THR A 418 -5.76 9.68 10.08
C THR A 418 -5.63 8.68 11.23
N GLY A 419 -6.33 7.54 11.18
CA GLY A 419 -6.17 6.48 12.18
C GLY A 419 -4.81 5.80 12.25
N LEU A 420 -3.87 6.10 11.35
CA LEU A 420 -2.61 5.38 11.21
C LEU A 420 -1.37 6.14 11.73
N GLU A 421 -1.52 7.42 12.11
CA GLU A 421 -0.41 8.36 12.36
C GLU A 421 0.46 8.05 13.58
N ASN A 422 -0.08 7.31 14.55
CA ASN A 422 0.58 7.01 15.83
C ASN A 422 0.88 5.50 15.99
N TRP A 423 0.69 4.73 14.92
CA TRP A 423 1.00 3.30 14.88
C TRP A 423 2.51 3.06 15.02
N LYS A 424 2.89 2.12 15.88
CA LYS A 424 4.28 1.77 16.19
C LYS A 424 4.71 0.57 15.37
N THR A 425 5.18 0.80 14.14
CA THR A 425 5.45 -0.24 13.13
C THR A 425 6.82 -0.94 13.21
N LYS A 426 7.64 -0.64 14.23
CA LYS A 426 9.04 -1.14 14.39
C LYS A 426 9.24 -2.66 14.32
N LYS A 427 8.20 -3.46 14.51
CA LYS A 427 8.26 -4.93 14.40
C LYS A 427 7.78 -5.48 13.05
N VAL A 428 7.22 -4.65 12.16
CA VAL A 428 6.70 -5.10 10.87
C VAL A 428 7.85 -5.48 9.95
N GLU A 429 7.76 -6.68 9.40
CA GLU A 429 8.76 -7.32 8.54
C GLU A 429 8.30 -7.36 7.07
N SER A 430 6.98 -7.22 6.82
CA SER A 430 6.38 -7.27 5.49
C SER A 430 5.12 -6.38 5.35
N MET A 431 5.04 -5.62 4.26
CA MET A 431 3.96 -4.70 3.88
C MET A 431 3.61 -4.82 2.38
N ASN A 432 3.79 -5.99 1.76
CA ASN A 432 3.54 -6.17 0.33
C ASN A 432 2.07 -5.88 0.01
N SER A 433 1.79 -5.13 -1.05
CA SER A 433 0.45 -4.79 -1.55
C SER A 433 -0.46 -4.08 -0.54
N MET A 434 0.06 -3.60 0.60
CA MET A 434 -0.73 -3.12 1.74
C MET A 434 -1.79 -2.07 1.37
N PHE A 435 -1.49 -1.20 0.39
CA PHE A 435 -2.40 -0.16 -0.10
C PHE A 435 -2.62 -0.22 -1.62
N ARG A 436 -2.47 -1.41 -2.24
CA ARG A 436 -2.76 -1.60 -3.66
C ARG A 436 -4.22 -1.26 -3.95
N TYR A 437 -4.50 -0.49 -5.00
CA TYR A 437 -5.84 0.07 -5.31
C TYR A 437 -6.45 0.99 -4.24
N CYS A 438 -5.71 1.49 -3.24
CA CYS A 438 -6.17 2.56 -2.35
C CYS A 438 -6.16 3.91 -3.07
N MET A 439 -7.13 4.13 -3.95
CA MET A 439 -7.12 5.21 -4.94
C MET A 439 -6.78 6.59 -4.38
N ASN A 440 -7.24 6.95 -3.18
CA ASN A 440 -7.03 8.28 -2.60
C ASN A 440 -5.86 8.41 -1.62
N ILE A 441 -5.00 7.40 -1.45
CA ILE A 441 -3.92 7.42 -0.44
C ILE A 441 -2.95 8.62 -0.58
N GLY A 442 -2.75 9.09 -1.82
CA GLY A 442 -1.98 10.30 -2.12
C GLY A 442 -2.49 11.59 -1.46
N LYS A 443 -3.73 11.62 -0.94
CA LYS A 443 -4.27 12.77 -0.20
C LYS A 443 -3.67 12.91 1.21
N ASN A 444 -3.14 11.83 1.80
CA ASN A 444 -2.66 11.83 3.19
C ASN A 444 -1.50 10.85 3.45
N LEU A 445 -0.47 10.84 2.59
CA LEU A 445 0.76 10.07 2.85
C LEU A 445 1.48 10.52 4.14
N ASN A 446 1.27 11.77 4.59
CA ASN A 446 1.79 12.28 5.87
C ASN A 446 1.34 11.46 7.10
N ALA A 447 0.26 10.68 6.99
CA ALA A 447 -0.15 9.72 8.02
C ALA A 447 0.94 8.65 8.30
N PHE A 448 1.91 8.46 7.41
CA PHE A 448 2.96 7.44 7.53
C PHE A 448 4.32 7.97 7.98
N GLN A 449 4.45 9.27 8.22
CA GLN A 449 5.74 9.93 8.49
C GLN A 449 6.42 9.42 9.79
N LYS A 450 5.64 8.94 10.77
CA LYS A 450 6.17 8.42 12.04
C LYS A 450 6.45 6.90 12.02
N TRP A 451 6.23 6.22 10.91
CA TRP A 451 6.38 4.76 10.83
C TRP A 451 7.86 4.35 10.83
N ASP A 452 8.21 3.40 11.70
CA ASP A 452 9.53 2.77 11.73
C ASP A 452 9.51 1.53 10.84
N VAL A 453 9.79 1.72 9.55
CA VAL A 453 9.88 0.63 8.56
C VAL A 453 11.25 -0.07 8.54
N SER A 454 12.14 0.19 9.50
CA SER A 454 13.53 -0.29 9.47
C SER A 454 13.69 -1.81 9.50
N LYS A 455 12.63 -2.57 9.81
CA LYS A 455 12.59 -4.04 9.72
C LYS A 455 11.92 -4.59 8.46
N VAL A 456 11.25 -3.76 7.67
CA VAL A 456 10.48 -4.21 6.52
C VAL A 456 11.44 -4.72 5.44
N THR A 457 11.18 -5.93 4.96
CA THR A 457 11.95 -6.59 3.90
C THR A 457 11.20 -6.63 2.56
N GLY A 458 9.87 -6.71 2.61
CA GLY A 458 8.99 -6.70 1.43
C GLY A 458 8.06 -5.48 1.40
N MET A 459 8.13 -4.72 0.31
CA MET A 459 7.23 -3.59 -0.01
C MET A 459 6.61 -3.74 -1.43
N ARG A 460 6.55 -4.96 -1.96
CA ARG A 460 6.12 -5.18 -3.36
C ARG A 460 4.71 -4.66 -3.61
N ALA A 461 4.49 -3.91 -4.69
CA ALA A 461 3.21 -3.33 -5.07
C ALA A 461 2.50 -2.49 -3.97
N MET A 462 3.22 -2.01 -2.94
CA MET A 462 2.60 -1.41 -1.75
C MET A 462 1.65 -0.25 -2.08
N PHE A 463 1.98 0.56 -3.09
CA PHE A 463 1.19 1.69 -3.55
C PHE A 463 0.71 1.57 -5.01
N ALA A 464 0.74 0.37 -5.60
CA ALA A 464 0.39 0.21 -7.01
C ALA A 464 -1.10 0.50 -7.29
N VAL A 465 -1.36 1.09 -8.45
CA VAL A 465 -2.67 1.55 -8.93
C VAL A 465 -3.33 2.55 -7.97
N THR A 466 -2.59 3.57 -7.56
CA THR A 466 -3.08 4.65 -6.68
C THR A 466 -2.97 6.03 -7.36
N GLN A 467 -3.67 7.04 -6.82
CA GLN A 467 -3.58 8.42 -7.32
C GLN A 467 -2.56 9.28 -6.55
N ILE A 468 -1.45 8.69 -6.11
CA ILE A 468 -0.32 9.44 -5.52
C ILE A 468 0.21 10.45 -6.56
N GLN A 469 0.51 11.66 -6.09
CA GLN A 469 1.09 12.75 -6.89
C GLN A 469 2.54 13.04 -6.54
N ASN A 470 2.87 12.99 -5.25
CA ASN A 470 4.19 13.23 -4.71
C ASN A 470 4.51 12.24 -3.57
N THR A 471 5.77 12.18 -3.15
CA THR A 471 6.26 11.24 -2.12
C THR A 471 6.45 11.87 -0.73
N VAL A 472 5.79 12.99 -0.45
CA VAL A 472 5.80 13.67 0.86
C VAL A 472 5.04 12.81 1.89
N GLY A 473 5.60 12.65 3.09
CA GLY A 473 5.10 11.79 4.16
C GLY A 473 5.76 10.41 4.30
N ILE A 474 6.59 9.99 3.33
CA ILE A 474 7.36 8.73 3.38
C ILE A 474 8.87 8.96 3.24
N GLU A 475 9.34 10.20 3.43
CA GLU A 475 10.70 10.64 3.09
C GLU A 475 11.76 10.06 4.01
N ASP A 476 11.45 9.93 5.31
CA ASP A 476 12.39 9.50 6.35
C ASP A 476 12.33 7.99 6.65
N TRP A 477 11.65 7.23 5.78
CA TRP A 477 11.61 5.76 5.84
C TRP A 477 13.00 5.14 5.66
N ASN A 478 13.41 4.33 6.63
CA ASN A 478 14.65 3.56 6.57
C ASN A 478 14.44 2.26 5.77
N VAL A 479 14.69 2.32 4.46
CA VAL A 479 14.53 1.17 3.55
C VAL A 479 15.75 0.21 3.50
N SER A 480 16.72 0.35 4.40
CA SER A 480 17.99 -0.42 4.36
C SER A 480 17.86 -1.94 4.44
N ASN A 481 16.72 -2.47 4.89
CA ASN A 481 16.43 -3.90 4.93
C ASN A 481 15.50 -4.39 3.81
N VAL A 482 14.97 -3.49 2.97
CA VAL A 482 14.10 -3.85 1.84
C VAL A 482 14.91 -4.61 0.79
N THR A 483 14.40 -5.78 0.38
CA THR A 483 15.08 -6.64 -0.61
C THR A 483 14.49 -6.52 -2.00
N ALA A 484 13.26 -6.05 -2.14
CA ALA A 484 12.64 -5.77 -3.43
C ALA A 484 11.60 -4.66 -3.33
N MET A 485 11.57 -3.81 -4.36
CA MET A 485 10.56 -2.76 -4.57
C MET A 485 9.76 -3.02 -5.86
N ASP A 486 9.58 -4.30 -6.18
CA ASP A 486 8.83 -4.76 -7.35
C ASP A 486 7.43 -4.12 -7.33
N ASP A 487 7.00 -3.56 -8.45
CA ASP A 487 5.70 -2.92 -8.62
C ASP A 487 5.38 -1.74 -7.68
N MET A 488 6.31 -1.25 -6.85
CA MET A 488 6.04 -0.37 -5.69
C MET A 488 5.07 0.78 -5.99
N PHE A 489 5.26 1.48 -7.11
CA PHE A 489 4.43 2.58 -7.60
C PHE A 489 3.81 2.29 -8.99
N ALA A 490 3.73 1.03 -9.41
CA ALA A 490 3.20 0.67 -10.73
C ALA A 490 1.78 1.23 -10.95
N ASN A 491 1.51 1.77 -12.13
CA ASN A 491 0.28 2.43 -12.55
C ASN A 491 -0.16 3.61 -11.65
N CYS A 492 0.79 4.28 -10.98
CA CYS A 492 0.54 5.57 -10.31
C CYS A 492 0.51 6.72 -11.34
N PHE A 493 -0.49 6.74 -12.23
CA PHE A 493 -0.57 7.66 -13.37
C PHE A 493 -0.47 9.16 -13.02
N LYS A 494 -0.71 9.56 -11.76
CA LYS A 494 -0.60 10.95 -11.30
C LYS A 494 0.74 11.30 -10.65
N LEU A 495 1.63 10.32 -10.44
CA LEU A 495 2.93 10.52 -9.80
C LEU A 495 3.83 11.35 -10.73
N ASN A 496 4.22 12.53 -10.27
CA ASN A 496 5.06 13.45 -11.04
C ASN A 496 6.23 14.04 -10.24
N ASN A 497 6.22 13.90 -8.91
CA ASN A 497 7.30 14.34 -8.05
C ASN A 497 7.75 13.20 -7.11
N ILE A 498 8.92 12.64 -7.36
CA ILE A 498 9.56 11.62 -6.51
C ILE A 498 10.73 12.18 -5.69
N LYS A 499 10.82 13.51 -5.51
CA LYS A 499 11.96 14.20 -4.87
C LYS A 499 12.37 13.60 -3.55
N GLU A 500 11.39 13.18 -2.76
CA GLU A 500 11.59 12.69 -1.42
C GLU A 500 12.29 11.32 -1.37
N LEU A 501 12.23 10.53 -2.45
CA LEU A 501 12.93 9.24 -2.55
C LEU A 501 14.47 9.37 -2.58
N ALA A 502 15.00 10.59 -2.74
CA ALA A 502 16.42 10.87 -2.52
C ALA A 502 16.85 10.56 -1.07
N ASN A 503 15.95 10.78 -0.11
CA ASN A 503 16.24 10.53 1.30
C ASN A 503 16.43 9.04 1.61
N TRP A 504 15.83 8.14 0.82
CA TRP A 504 16.02 6.70 0.93
C TRP A 504 17.45 6.27 0.57
N ALA A 505 18.23 7.13 -0.09
CA ALA A 505 19.65 6.92 -0.41
C ALA A 505 20.63 7.76 0.43
N LYS A 506 20.18 8.35 1.57
CA LYS A 506 21.03 9.14 2.50
C LYS A 506 22.36 8.47 2.90
N SER A 507 22.44 7.14 2.86
CA SER A 507 23.68 6.37 2.95
C SER A 507 23.77 5.41 1.76
N LYS A 508 24.99 5.14 1.28
CA LYS A 508 25.27 4.11 0.25
C LYS A 508 24.86 2.69 0.67
N SER A 509 24.57 2.48 1.95
CA SER A 509 24.03 1.23 2.51
C SER A 509 22.50 1.19 2.60
N SER A 510 21.79 2.25 2.24
CA SER A 510 20.33 2.32 2.46
C SER A 510 19.50 1.61 1.39
N THR A 511 20.07 1.35 0.21
CA THR A 511 19.41 0.61 -0.88
C THR A 511 20.20 -0.61 -1.36
N ASN A 512 21.35 -0.90 -0.74
CA ASN A 512 22.26 -1.97 -1.17
C ASN A 512 21.72 -3.39 -0.98
N ARG A 513 20.60 -3.59 -0.28
CA ARG A 513 19.93 -4.89 -0.12
C ARG A 513 18.91 -5.19 -1.22
N LEU A 514 18.59 -4.23 -2.08
CA LEU A 514 17.71 -4.42 -3.23
C LEU A 514 18.30 -5.45 -4.20
N THR A 515 17.51 -6.46 -4.53
CA THR A 515 17.80 -7.48 -5.55
C THR A 515 16.91 -7.36 -6.78
N SER A 516 15.80 -6.59 -6.68
CA SER A 516 14.83 -6.42 -7.75
C SER A 516 14.09 -5.08 -7.64
N THR A 517 13.91 -4.41 -8.78
CA THR A 517 13.14 -3.17 -9.00
C THR A 517 12.18 -3.32 -10.18
N PHE A 518 11.78 -4.57 -10.47
CA PHE A 518 10.82 -4.97 -11.51
C PHE A 518 9.58 -4.07 -11.51
N ARG A 519 9.26 -3.44 -12.65
CA ARG A 519 8.06 -2.59 -12.83
C ARG A 519 7.88 -1.48 -11.78
N MET A 520 8.93 -1.06 -11.05
CA MET A 520 8.80 -0.17 -9.88
C MET A 520 8.02 1.13 -10.17
N PHE A 521 8.20 1.71 -11.37
CA PHE A 521 7.47 2.88 -11.88
C PHE A 521 6.74 2.59 -13.21
N TYR A 522 6.39 1.33 -13.48
CA TYR A 522 5.61 0.94 -14.67
C TYR A 522 4.35 1.81 -14.80
N GLY A 523 4.05 2.39 -15.96
CA GLY A 523 2.86 3.22 -16.18
C GLY A 523 2.85 4.57 -15.41
N CYS A 524 3.99 5.04 -14.88
CA CYS A 524 4.09 6.35 -14.24
C CYS A 524 4.34 7.47 -15.27
N ASN A 525 3.40 7.64 -16.21
CA ASN A 525 3.52 8.49 -17.41
C ASN A 525 3.94 9.95 -17.15
N ASN A 526 3.69 10.48 -15.95
CA ASN A 526 3.97 11.86 -15.55
C ASN A 526 5.31 12.06 -14.82
N ILE A 527 6.11 11.01 -14.60
CA ILE A 527 7.49 11.18 -14.11
C ILE A 527 8.35 11.76 -15.24
N SER A 528 8.90 12.96 -15.03
CA SER A 528 9.76 13.65 -15.99
C SER A 528 11.23 13.77 -15.56
N SER A 529 11.53 13.55 -14.28
CA SER A 529 12.89 13.53 -13.74
C SER A 529 13.08 12.38 -12.75
N ILE A 530 14.23 11.73 -12.88
CA ILE A 530 14.71 10.65 -12.00
C ILE A 530 15.92 11.08 -11.16
N GLU A 531 16.18 12.39 -11.02
CA GLU A 531 17.20 12.93 -10.10
C GLU A 531 17.20 12.26 -8.71
N PRO A 532 16.04 12.02 -8.06
CA PRO A 532 16.02 11.50 -6.70
C PRO A 532 16.57 10.07 -6.57
N LEU A 533 16.80 9.39 -7.69
CA LEU A 533 17.34 8.04 -7.74
C LEU A 533 18.87 8.01 -7.97
N LYS A 534 19.53 9.17 -8.14
CA LYS A 534 20.96 9.25 -8.52
C LYS A 534 21.92 8.56 -7.55
N ASP A 535 21.65 8.69 -6.25
CA ASP A 535 22.49 8.15 -5.18
C ASP A 535 22.11 6.70 -4.78
N TRP A 536 21.13 6.08 -5.46
CA TRP A 536 20.68 4.73 -5.15
C TRP A 536 21.74 3.68 -5.46
N ASN A 537 22.06 2.82 -4.46
CA ASN A 537 22.97 1.72 -4.63
C ASN A 537 22.24 0.49 -5.20
N VAL A 538 22.10 0.46 -6.52
CA VAL A 538 21.51 -0.67 -7.27
C VAL A 538 22.49 -1.85 -7.49
N GLY A 539 23.68 -1.83 -6.86
CA GLY A 539 24.77 -2.76 -7.17
C GLY A 539 24.50 -4.25 -6.91
N ASN A 540 23.41 -4.60 -6.20
CA ASN A 540 22.98 -5.99 -5.97
C ASN A 540 21.68 -6.35 -6.71
N VAL A 541 21.11 -5.42 -7.49
CA VAL A 541 19.89 -5.64 -8.27
C VAL A 541 20.21 -6.56 -9.45
N LYS A 542 19.38 -7.59 -9.62
CA LYS A 542 19.45 -8.57 -10.71
C LYS A 542 18.35 -8.38 -11.75
N ASN A 543 17.20 -7.82 -11.33
CA ASN A 543 16.03 -7.64 -12.16
C ASN A 543 15.57 -6.17 -12.15
N MET A 544 15.66 -5.54 -13.32
CA MET A 544 15.20 -4.17 -13.60
C MET A 544 14.15 -4.12 -14.72
N HIS A 545 13.57 -5.28 -15.10
CA HIS A 545 12.58 -5.37 -16.17
C HIS A 545 11.45 -4.33 -15.95
N ASP A 546 11.08 -3.64 -17.02
CA ASP A 546 10.02 -2.62 -17.06
C ASP A 546 10.11 -1.50 -16.00
N MET A 547 11.26 -1.27 -15.35
CA MET A 547 11.36 -0.35 -14.20
C MET A 547 10.79 1.06 -14.46
N PHE A 548 10.98 1.59 -15.67
CA PHE A 548 10.43 2.88 -16.13
C PHE A 548 9.53 2.74 -17.37
N ASN A 549 9.02 1.54 -17.67
CA ASN A 549 8.11 1.33 -18.80
C ASN A 549 6.89 2.26 -18.66
N GLY A 550 6.54 2.96 -19.73
CA GLY A 550 5.42 3.90 -19.77
C GLY A 550 5.72 5.29 -19.18
N CYS A 551 6.92 5.56 -18.65
CA CYS A 551 7.33 6.89 -18.18
C CYS A 551 7.55 7.87 -19.36
N SER A 552 6.48 8.19 -20.09
CA SER A 552 6.50 8.99 -21.32
C SER A 552 7.05 10.41 -21.14
N GLY A 553 6.94 10.97 -19.93
CA GLY A 553 7.48 12.29 -19.58
C GLY A 553 8.99 12.33 -19.35
N LEU A 554 9.68 11.18 -19.28
CA LEU A 554 11.11 11.10 -18.97
C LEU A 554 11.96 11.54 -20.16
N THR A 555 12.85 12.53 -19.96
CA THR A 555 13.64 13.16 -21.05
C THR A 555 15.16 12.99 -20.95
N SER A 556 15.70 12.59 -19.80
CA SER A 556 17.14 12.41 -19.57
C SER A 556 17.45 11.29 -18.59
N LEU A 557 18.56 10.57 -18.82
CA LEU A 557 19.06 9.49 -17.97
C LEU A 557 20.35 9.89 -17.21
N SER A 558 20.77 11.15 -17.30
CA SER A 558 22.01 11.69 -16.72
C SER A 558 22.16 11.49 -15.21
N TYR A 559 21.06 11.29 -14.50
CA TYR A 559 21.03 10.98 -13.08
C TYR A 559 21.35 9.53 -12.74
N ILE A 560 21.21 8.58 -13.68
CA ILE A 560 21.48 7.15 -13.47
C ILE A 560 22.73 6.64 -14.21
N LYS A 561 23.49 7.55 -14.84
CA LYS A 561 24.76 7.24 -15.55
C LYS A 561 25.79 6.50 -14.68
N ASP A 562 25.81 6.80 -13.37
CA ASP A 562 26.78 6.27 -12.40
C ASP A 562 26.27 5.01 -11.68
N TRP A 563 25.11 4.45 -12.09
CA TRP A 563 24.57 3.22 -11.51
C TRP A 563 25.44 1.99 -11.84
N ASN A 564 25.77 1.21 -10.81
CA ASN A 564 26.43 -0.08 -11.00
C ASN A 564 25.41 -1.16 -11.37
N VAL A 565 25.11 -1.29 -12.68
CA VAL A 565 24.23 -2.33 -13.22
C VAL A 565 24.93 -3.69 -13.45
N GLY A 566 26.19 -3.87 -13.00
CA GLY A 566 27.00 -5.06 -13.32
C GLY A 566 26.46 -6.41 -12.83
N ASN A 567 25.47 -6.43 -11.93
CA ASN A 567 24.80 -7.65 -11.46
C ASN A 567 23.42 -7.88 -12.08
N VAL A 568 22.94 -6.97 -12.93
CA VAL A 568 21.65 -7.09 -13.63
C VAL A 568 21.73 -8.20 -14.68
N THR A 569 20.72 -9.06 -14.69
CA THR A 569 20.54 -10.13 -15.69
C THR A 569 19.32 -9.88 -16.57
N LYS A 570 18.31 -9.16 -16.06
CA LYS A 570 17.06 -8.78 -16.75
C LYS A 570 16.87 -7.26 -16.75
N MET A 571 16.80 -6.66 -17.94
CA MET A 571 16.53 -5.22 -18.16
C MET A 571 15.56 -4.97 -19.31
N ASP A 572 14.94 -6.04 -19.79
CA ASP A 572 13.89 -6.07 -20.80
C ASP A 572 12.76 -5.07 -20.48
N GLY A 573 12.33 -4.34 -21.49
CA GLY A 573 11.32 -3.28 -21.39
C GLY A 573 11.66 -2.07 -20.48
N MET A 574 12.86 -1.98 -19.89
CA MET A 574 13.19 -1.01 -18.82
C MET A 574 12.82 0.45 -19.11
N PHE A 575 12.91 0.89 -20.37
CA PHE A 575 12.54 2.24 -20.83
C PHE A 575 11.45 2.23 -21.92
N LYS A 576 10.72 1.11 -22.10
CA LYS A 576 9.64 1.00 -23.09
C LYS A 576 8.64 2.15 -22.94
N GLY A 577 8.24 2.78 -24.03
CA GLY A 577 7.27 3.87 -24.04
C GLY A 577 7.76 5.21 -23.44
N CYS A 578 9.05 5.37 -23.14
CA CYS A 578 9.65 6.65 -22.76
C CYS A 578 9.74 7.61 -23.96
N LYS A 579 8.59 8.06 -24.49
CA LYS A 579 8.48 8.90 -25.70
C LYS A 579 9.30 10.20 -25.63
N GLY A 580 9.44 10.81 -24.47
CA GLY A 580 10.24 12.03 -24.26
C GLY A 580 11.76 11.84 -24.31
N LEU A 581 12.26 10.60 -24.33
CA LEU A 581 13.68 10.28 -24.27
C LEU A 581 14.32 10.43 -25.65
N ASN A 582 15.18 11.43 -25.83
CA ASN A 582 15.85 11.72 -27.11
C ASN A 582 17.25 11.11 -27.27
N SER A 583 17.96 10.86 -26.16
CA SER A 583 19.33 10.38 -26.14
C SER A 583 19.56 9.40 -24.98
N ILE A 584 20.31 8.33 -25.26
CA ILE A 584 20.79 7.37 -24.24
C ILE A 584 22.30 7.46 -24.01
N SER A 585 22.95 8.53 -24.47
CA SER A 585 24.39 8.79 -24.29
C SER A 585 24.86 8.70 -22.84
N ASP A 586 24.00 9.05 -21.88
CA ASP A 586 24.27 8.94 -20.43
C ASP A 586 24.58 7.50 -19.97
N LEU A 587 24.21 6.47 -20.74
CA LEU A 587 24.40 5.05 -20.40
C LEU A 587 25.75 4.48 -20.89
N GLU A 588 26.65 5.29 -21.45
CA GLU A 588 27.91 4.83 -22.07
C GLU A 588 28.86 4.04 -21.16
N ASN A 589 28.73 4.21 -19.83
CA ASN A 589 29.61 3.57 -18.83
C ASN A 589 28.94 2.39 -18.11
N TRP A 590 27.70 2.02 -18.48
CA TRP A 590 27.01 0.86 -17.93
C TRP A 590 27.67 -0.46 -18.34
N LYS A 591 27.88 -1.34 -17.36
CA LYS A 591 28.47 -2.68 -17.55
C LYS A 591 27.37 -3.73 -17.63
N VAL A 592 26.98 -4.06 -18.86
CA VAL A 592 25.84 -4.96 -19.15
C VAL A 592 26.26 -6.41 -19.39
N ASP A 593 27.51 -6.78 -19.06
CA ASP A 593 28.16 -8.08 -19.34
C ASP A 593 27.45 -9.33 -18.78
N ASN A 594 26.48 -9.16 -17.88
CA ASN A 594 25.70 -10.23 -17.25
C ASN A 594 24.25 -10.31 -17.73
N VAL A 595 23.85 -9.43 -18.63
CA VAL A 595 22.47 -9.30 -19.12
C VAL A 595 22.19 -10.35 -20.18
N THR A 596 21.08 -11.07 -20.01
CA THR A 596 20.64 -12.12 -20.94
C THR A 596 19.43 -11.71 -21.77
N ASP A 597 18.67 -10.72 -21.31
CA ASP A 597 17.44 -10.28 -21.96
C ASP A 597 17.40 -8.75 -22.07
N MET A 598 17.20 -8.26 -23.29
CA MET A 598 17.03 -6.85 -23.66
C MET A 598 15.81 -6.64 -24.56
N HIS A 599 14.86 -7.59 -24.64
CA HIS A 599 13.68 -7.40 -25.46
C HIS A 599 12.92 -6.12 -25.04
N ASP A 600 12.33 -5.44 -26.01
CA ASP A 600 11.53 -4.22 -25.82
C ASP A 600 12.21 -3.03 -25.09
N MET A 601 13.51 -3.08 -24.79
CA MET A 601 14.15 -2.14 -23.84
C MET A 601 13.88 -0.64 -24.11
N PHE A 602 13.84 -0.24 -25.39
CA PHE A 602 13.51 1.10 -25.87
C PHE A 602 12.35 1.10 -26.88
N ASN A 603 11.50 0.07 -26.86
CA ASN A 603 10.29 -0.02 -27.70
C ASN A 603 9.38 1.18 -27.44
N GLY A 604 8.89 1.85 -28.48
CA GLY A 604 8.00 3.00 -28.37
C GLY A 604 8.66 4.29 -27.87
N CYS A 605 9.99 4.35 -27.78
CA CYS A 605 10.74 5.59 -27.55
C CYS A 605 10.79 6.44 -28.82
N SER A 606 9.65 6.98 -29.25
CA SER A 606 9.50 7.69 -30.53
C SER A 606 10.38 8.95 -30.68
N GLY A 607 10.80 9.58 -29.58
CA GLY A 607 11.76 10.69 -29.59
C GLY A 607 13.24 10.29 -29.72
N LEU A 608 13.57 9.00 -29.59
CA LEU A 608 14.96 8.52 -29.48
C LEU A 608 15.70 8.66 -30.81
N SER A 609 16.76 9.46 -30.82
CA SER A 609 17.55 9.76 -32.01
C SER A 609 19.06 9.54 -31.84
N ASN A 610 19.56 9.42 -30.61
CA ASN A 610 20.98 9.18 -30.32
C ASN A 610 21.19 7.90 -29.49
N LEU A 611 21.89 6.93 -30.08
CA LEU A 611 22.22 5.63 -29.49
C LEU A 611 23.67 5.50 -28.98
N SER A 612 24.48 6.57 -28.95
CA SER A 612 25.93 6.49 -28.65
C SER A 612 26.28 5.83 -27.30
N GLY A 613 25.35 5.83 -26.34
CA GLY A 613 25.49 5.12 -25.07
C GLY A 613 25.68 3.60 -25.20
N LEU A 614 25.40 3.02 -26.38
CA LEU A 614 25.46 1.57 -26.62
C LEU A 614 26.77 1.10 -27.27
N GLU A 615 27.63 2.01 -27.74
CA GLU A 615 28.86 1.68 -28.48
C GLU A 615 29.79 0.74 -27.68
N LYS A 616 29.92 1.04 -26.37
CA LYS A 616 30.81 0.36 -25.42
C LYS A 616 30.19 -0.88 -24.79
N TRP A 617 28.89 -1.12 -24.94
CA TRP A 617 28.20 -2.22 -24.27
C TRP A 617 28.71 -3.60 -24.73
N ASN A 618 28.78 -4.53 -23.78
CA ASN A 618 29.14 -5.93 -24.04
C ASN A 618 27.87 -6.79 -24.00
N VAL A 619 27.28 -7.03 -25.17
CA VAL A 619 26.02 -7.79 -25.33
C VAL A 619 26.24 -9.29 -25.53
N ASN A 620 27.46 -9.81 -25.29
CA ASN A 620 27.82 -11.20 -25.58
C ASN A 620 27.00 -12.27 -24.86
N LYS A 621 26.22 -11.93 -23.81
CA LYS A 621 25.33 -12.87 -23.11
C LYS A 621 23.84 -12.69 -23.45
N VAL A 622 23.50 -11.66 -24.22
CA VAL A 622 22.11 -11.37 -24.59
C VAL A 622 21.63 -12.44 -25.56
N THR A 623 20.47 -13.03 -25.25
CA THR A 623 19.82 -14.06 -26.07
C THR A 623 18.58 -13.56 -26.79
N ASP A 624 17.98 -12.45 -26.31
CA ASP A 624 16.79 -11.82 -26.88
C ASP A 624 16.95 -10.29 -26.98
N MET A 625 16.69 -9.75 -28.17
CA MET A 625 16.64 -8.32 -28.53
C MET A 625 15.37 -8.00 -29.33
N ASN A 626 14.32 -8.83 -29.22
CA ASN A 626 13.05 -8.64 -29.88
C ASN A 626 12.52 -7.21 -29.66
N SER A 627 12.13 -6.55 -30.75
CA SER A 627 11.50 -5.23 -30.71
C SER A 627 12.25 -4.14 -29.92
N MET A 628 13.55 -4.31 -29.65
CA MET A 628 14.32 -3.46 -28.72
C MET A 628 14.23 -1.96 -29.03
N PHE A 629 14.12 -1.57 -30.30
CA PHE A 629 13.91 -0.20 -30.78
C PHE A 629 12.65 -0.07 -31.64
N SER A 630 11.70 -1.00 -31.56
CA SER A 630 10.45 -0.94 -32.35
C SER A 630 9.66 0.34 -32.02
N GLY A 631 9.03 0.97 -33.01
CA GLY A 631 8.26 2.22 -32.83
C GLY A 631 9.13 3.45 -32.53
N CYS A 632 10.37 3.49 -33.02
CA CYS A 632 11.31 4.60 -32.78
C CYS A 632 11.15 5.80 -33.74
N ALA A 633 9.97 5.99 -34.32
CA ALA A 633 9.58 7.16 -35.10
C ALA A 633 8.31 7.77 -34.52
N ASP A 634 8.27 9.09 -34.40
CA ASP A 634 7.05 9.82 -34.02
C ASP A 634 6.25 10.19 -35.27
N SER A 635 5.26 9.36 -35.62
CA SER A 635 4.40 9.55 -36.80
C SER A 635 3.46 10.76 -36.71
N ASP A 636 3.21 11.27 -35.50
CA ASP A 636 2.33 12.41 -35.24
C ASP A 636 3.12 13.74 -35.16
N SER A 637 4.45 13.70 -35.33
CA SER A 637 5.36 14.83 -35.19
C SER A 637 5.72 15.48 -36.52
N ASP A 638 5.25 16.71 -36.74
CA ASP A 638 5.68 17.60 -37.85
C ASP A 638 7.22 17.76 -37.92
N THR A 639 7.94 17.47 -36.84
CA THR A 639 9.40 17.66 -36.73
C THR A 639 10.23 16.44 -37.13
N LYS A 640 9.62 15.33 -37.55
CA LYS A 640 10.29 14.06 -37.94
C LYS A 640 11.29 13.57 -36.88
N THR A 641 10.84 13.53 -35.63
CA THR A 641 11.62 13.03 -34.49
C THR A 641 11.65 11.51 -34.47
N GLY A 642 12.85 10.94 -34.32
CA GLY A 642 13.07 9.50 -34.24
C GLY A 642 14.48 9.10 -34.69
N LEU A 643 14.70 7.81 -34.82
CA LEU A 643 16.01 7.24 -35.13
C LEU A 643 16.33 7.34 -36.63
N THR A 644 17.47 7.96 -36.96
CA THR A 644 17.86 8.25 -38.36
C THR A 644 19.08 7.47 -38.87
N ASN A 645 19.88 6.93 -37.94
CA ASN A 645 21.04 6.08 -38.19
C ASN A 645 21.26 5.15 -36.99
N ILE A 646 21.99 4.06 -37.19
CA ILE A 646 22.33 3.08 -36.13
C ILE A 646 23.84 2.84 -36.01
N SER A 647 24.66 3.79 -36.48
CA SER A 647 26.12 3.69 -36.52
C SER A 647 26.78 3.33 -35.16
N ALA A 648 26.17 3.72 -34.04
CA ALA A 648 26.57 3.32 -32.69
C ALA A 648 26.59 1.80 -32.45
N LEU A 649 25.80 1.04 -33.22
CA LEU A 649 25.70 -0.42 -33.16
C LEU A 649 26.68 -1.13 -34.11
N SER A 650 27.47 -0.41 -34.91
CA SER A 650 28.43 -1.01 -35.87
C SER A 650 29.38 -2.03 -35.24
N ASN A 651 29.76 -1.85 -33.97
CA ASN A 651 30.62 -2.77 -33.22
C ASN A 651 29.87 -3.98 -32.60
N TRP A 652 28.55 -4.10 -32.80
CA TRP A 652 27.74 -5.19 -32.24
C TRP A 652 27.76 -6.47 -33.08
N ALA A 653 28.11 -6.42 -34.38
CA ALA A 653 28.17 -7.60 -35.24
C ALA A 653 29.05 -8.74 -34.68
N ALA A 654 30.16 -8.40 -33.99
CA ALA A 654 31.03 -9.36 -33.32
C ALA A 654 30.56 -9.77 -31.89
N LYS A 655 29.50 -9.15 -31.38
CA LYS A 655 29.00 -9.30 -30.00
C LYS A 655 27.66 -10.04 -29.90
N VAL A 656 26.83 -10.00 -30.95
CA VAL A 656 25.46 -10.56 -30.96
C VAL A 656 25.39 -12.08 -31.22
N GLY A 657 26.51 -12.80 -31.18
CA GLY A 657 26.57 -14.22 -31.56
C GLY A 657 25.72 -15.20 -30.72
N ASN A 658 25.24 -14.79 -29.55
CA ASN A 658 24.31 -15.56 -28.71
C ASN A 658 22.84 -15.12 -28.84
N VAL A 659 22.54 -14.07 -29.62
CA VAL A 659 21.18 -13.58 -29.79
C VAL A 659 20.41 -14.53 -30.71
N THR A 660 19.33 -15.10 -30.19
CA THR A 660 18.44 -16.04 -30.89
C THR A 660 17.17 -15.39 -31.43
N ASN A 661 16.82 -14.20 -30.93
CA ASN A 661 15.63 -13.45 -31.31
C ASN A 661 15.96 -11.96 -31.49
N MET A 662 15.81 -11.47 -32.72
CA MET A 662 15.86 -10.03 -33.09
C MET A 662 14.58 -9.60 -33.83
N TYR A 663 13.50 -10.37 -33.71
CA TYR A 663 12.29 -10.11 -34.48
C TYR A 663 11.75 -8.70 -34.15
N GLY A 664 11.44 -7.93 -35.19
CA GLY A 664 10.88 -6.58 -35.03
C GLY A 664 11.82 -5.52 -34.43
N MET A 665 13.12 -5.79 -34.24
CA MET A 665 14.06 -4.91 -33.50
C MET A 665 14.00 -3.43 -33.90
N PHE A 666 13.80 -3.12 -35.19
CA PHE A 666 13.63 -1.75 -35.73
C PHE A 666 12.29 -1.56 -36.48
N SER A 667 11.26 -2.34 -36.13
CA SER A 667 9.93 -2.20 -36.76
C SER A 667 9.37 -0.79 -36.52
N GLY A 668 8.78 -0.15 -37.53
CA GLY A 668 8.23 1.21 -37.39
C GLY A 668 9.27 2.32 -37.20
N CYS A 669 10.56 2.07 -37.43
CA CYS A 669 11.60 3.10 -37.43
C CYS A 669 11.76 3.75 -38.81
N GLU A 670 10.72 4.47 -39.25
CA GLU A 670 10.54 4.95 -40.63
C GLU A 670 11.60 5.96 -41.11
N PHE A 671 12.37 6.56 -40.20
CA PHE A 671 13.40 7.56 -40.52
C PHE A 671 14.81 6.98 -40.69
N LEU A 672 15.00 5.66 -40.57
CA LEU A 672 16.29 5.01 -40.80
C LEU A 672 16.68 5.08 -42.29
N ASN A 673 17.69 5.91 -42.59
CA ASN A 673 17.99 6.31 -43.97
C ASN A 673 18.75 5.25 -44.79
N SER A 674 19.31 4.22 -44.15
CA SER A 674 20.00 3.13 -44.85
C SER A 674 20.02 1.83 -44.04
N ILE A 675 19.87 0.70 -44.75
CA ILE A 675 20.14 -0.65 -44.22
C ILE A 675 21.65 -0.93 -44.17
N SER A 676 22.52 -0.11 -44.79
CA SER A 676 23.99 -0.29 -44.76
C SER A 676 24.63 -0.12 -43.38
N ASP A 677 23.85 0.33 -42.39
CA ASP A 677 24.30 0.52 -41.00
C ASP A 677 23.99 -0.71 -40.12
N LEU A 678 23.30 -1.74 -40.67
CA LEU A 678 23.06 -3.08 -40.10
C LEU A 678 24.14 -4.07 -40.56
#